data_AF-A0A135UPZ3-F1
#
_entry.id   AF-A0A135UPZ3-F1
#
_cell.length_a   1.000
_cell.length_b   1.000
_cell.length_c   1.000
_cell.angle_alpha   90.00
_cell.angle_beta   90.00
_cell.angle_gamma   90.00
#
_symmetry.space_group_name_H-M   'P 1'
#
loop_
_entity.id
_entity.type
_entity.pdbx_description
1 polymer ?
#
loop_
_entity_poly.entity_id
_entity_poly.type
_entity_poly.pdbx_seq_one_letter_code
_entity_poly.pdbx_strand_id
1 'polypeptide(L)'
;MVGSKDLPPSTLSFGRVFYNNQFCAKPQWPALGTSLSGKTAIITGGNTGLGFEAALQLLDLELSHLILAVRSLQRGEEAAAKLRRQYPTATISVQLLDMTSYESVQDFVRRIDSELDRIDIALLNAGVIRMDFTKVPGTGHEETIQVNYLSTMLLAILLLPVLKAKRQKNGDPARLTIVSAALTLAATFPNRDADPLLPSFDDPKVFAIHGREAYNTSKLLAHMFLWKLVDYVSADDVIVNLADPAWCKGTNLARDAQGIMKLGVAVFGATTGRTPRVGGSCFIDAIVNKGKESHGCFLMSWKIHPFAAFLYTPEGSAVIDRLWEETLNELDFGGVRLDQVFQLGNKSYLATPVSPFALAAANPETTTAPATHIVGNTPIITGQYLQETIARYLAEDDVFSKVFRLYTDTYSDFVHGIYESNGSYKVLGLTDADWGYPLIPVPSRLYSGAGSGPLAGKRIGVKDIYDMKGLRSTLGSKAWTQMTTEANTTAPSIQRIIDLGGTVVGKQKTSQFASAAHAWEWTDVYYPQNPRGDGYLSCSASSAGGGCSIAAYQWLDFAIGSDTGQSMRQPAAFSGTYGNRPSQGLMVLDGVMPISYGADTGGVFARDPQDWVRFAKLWYDPSLHQDSSLNGLPELEVPDSRAFPKRILYPTDHLPLQNPAAEEVLWSFLAQVNKVMNLTVSKVNITETVEAVTGRDLDEILADLGTIWTYTQLKVVATPLIAYYSPDFPSLDRPFRTSWRNFTLDVKGHTEALDRRRQDSDAWHREVLFNTTESCSESIMIYDIGTGGLPSFREAELNESPGAALPDGPGARGAASSLASYFGSVDFTIPIGQAPYYSNITHREEMMPVTINMVARRGCDFVLFNLIEELTTLGVLGLVTTGSRTFV
;
A
#
# COMPACT_ATOMS: atom_id res chain seq x y z
N MET A 1 5.24 -2.13 31.04
CA MET A 1 5.92 -2.35 32.33
C MET A 1 7.15 -1.48 32.36
N VAL A 2 7.55 -0.94 33.53
CA VAL A 2 8.72 -0.06 33.65
C VAL A 2 9.97 -0.95 33.73
N GLY A 3 10.79 -0.97 32.67
CA GLY A 3 12.02 -1.74 32.59
C GLY A 3 13.20 -1.03 33.26
N SER A 4 14.36 -1.68 33.34
CA SER A 4 15.56 -1.03 33.93
C SER A 4 15.99 0.23 33.17
N LYS A 5 15.82 0.27 31.85
CA LYS A 5 16.08 1.48 31.03
C LYS A 5 15.13 2.65 31.33
N ASP A 6 13.99 2.38 31.96
CA ASP A 6 12.97 3.38 32.31
C ASP A 6 13.11 3.88 33.76
N LEU A 7 13.98 3.23 34.56
CA LEU A 7 14.27 3.66 35.93
C LEU A 7 15.28 4.82 35.95
N PRO A 8 15.16 5.75 36.91
CA PRO A 8 16.18 6.78 37.09
C PRO A 8 17.55 6.14 37.43
N PRO A 9 18.66 6.70 36.92
CA PRO A 9 19.99 6.18 37.20
C PRO A 9 20.28 6.19 38.71
N SER A 10 20.95 5.14 39.20
CA SER A 10 21.32 5.05 40.61
C SER A 10 22.31 6.15 40.99
N THR A 11 22.02 6.87 42.08
CA THR A 11 22.89 7.92 42.65
C THR A 11 23.78 7.39 43.79
N LEU A 12 23.68 6.11 44.12
CA LEU A 12 24.47 5.50 45.20
C LEU A 12 25.91 5.23 44.74
N SER A 13 26.88 5.54 45.60
CA SER A 13 28.26 5.13 45.36
C SER A 13 28.40 3.61 45.31
N PHE A 14 29.33 3.10 44.49
CA PHE A 14 29.51 1.65 44.36
C PHE A 14 29.81 0.97 45.70
N GLY A 15 30.57 1.60 46.61
CA GLY A 15 30.80 1.05 47.95
C GLY A 15 29.51 0.81 48.74
N ARG A 16 28.53 1.71 48.62
CA ARG A 16 27.21 1.56 49.25
C ARG A 16 26.34 0.52 48.54
N VAL A 17 26.43 0.46 47.20
CA VAL A 17 25.79 -0.61 46.41
C VAL A 17 26.33 -1.98 46.81
N PHE A 18 27.65 -2.14 46.88
CA PHE A 18 28.32 -3.36 47.31
C PHE A 18 27.93 -3.74 48.73
N TYR A 19 27.97 -2.82 49.69
CA TYR A 19 27.59 -3.11 51.07
C TYR A 19 26.14 -3.60 51.17
N ASN A 20 25.21 -2.89 50.50
CA ASN A 20 23.79 -3.26 50.51
C ASN A 20 23.56 -4.61 49.83
N ASN A 21 24.18 -4.83 48.67
CA ASN A 21 24.07 -6.08 47.93
C ASN A 21 24.66 -7.24 48.75
N GLN A 22 25.84 -7.06 49.35
CA GLN A 22 26.55 -8.14 50.00
C GLN A 22 25.97 -8.52 51.37
N PHE A 23 25.56 -7.53 52.17
CA PHE A 23 25.26 -7.72 53.59
C PHE A 23 23.81 -7.41 54.00
N CYS A 24 23.11 -6.51 53.31
CA CYS A 24 21.76 -6.08 53.71
C CYS A 24 20.65 -6.82 52.97
N ALA A 25 20.88 -7.24 51.73
CA ALA A 25 19.89 -7.91 50.90
C ALA A 25 19.59 -9.32 51.40
N LYS A 26 18.30 -9.67 51.47
CA LYS A 26 17.84 -11.00 51.90
C LYS A 26 17.50 -11.87 50.69
N PRO A 27 17.95 -13.14 50.65
CA PRO A 27 17.61 -14.05 49.57
C PRO A 27 16.10 -14.19 49.36
N GLN A 28 15.68 -14.20 48.10
CA GLN A 28 14.30 -14.50 47.72
C GLN A 28 14.27 -15.93 47.19
N TRP A 29 13.57 -16.80 47.91
CA TRP A 29 13.39 -18.19 47.53
C TRP A 29 12.04 -18.38 46.83
N PRO A 30 11.92 -19.34 45.90
CA PRO A 30 10.63 -19.71 45.33
C PRO A 30 9.57 -20.03 46.40
N ALA A 31 8.32 -19.71 46.09
CA ALA A 31 7.19 -19.98 46.99
C ALA A 31 7.06 -21.49 47.27
N LEU A 32 6.61 -21.84 48.47
CA LEU A 32 6.32 -23.23 48.84
C LEU A 32 5.33 -23.86 47.84
N GLY A 33 5.70 -25.01 47.28
CA GLY A 33 4.92 -25.72 46.25
C GLY A 33 5.23 -25.30 44.80
N THR A 34 6.20 -24.41 44.58
CA THR A 34 6.69 -24.11 43.22
C THR A 34 7.37 -25.34 42.63
N SER A 35 6.94 -25.77 41.43
CA SER A 35 7.49 -26.92 40.71
C SER A 35 7.80 -26.56 39.25
N LEU A 36 8.90 -27.10 38.75
CA LEU A 36 9.39 -27.05 37.38
C LEU A 36 9.19 -28.41 36.67
N SER A 37 8.31 -29.26 37.21
CA SER A 37 7.95 -30.53 36.59
C SER A 37 7.45 -30.32 35.15
N GLY A 38 7.91 -31.19 34.24
CA GLY A 38 7.68 -31.12 32.80
C GLY A 38 8.49 -30.07 32.04
N LYS A 39 9.33 -29.25 32.70
CA LYS A 39 10.14 -28.21 32.05
C LYS A 39 11.56 -28.69 31.73
N THR A 40 12.15 -28.04 30.73
CA THR A 40 13.52 -28.27 30.27
C THR A 40 14.39 -27.02 30.45
N ALA A 41 15.58 -27.16 31.03
CA ALA A 41 16.53 -26.07 31.25
C ALA A 41 17.91 -26.33 30.66
N ILE A 42 18.51 -25.29 30.08
CA ILE A 42 19.90 -25.25 29.62
C ILE A 42 20.71 -24.35 30.56
N ILE A 43 21.86 -24.83 31.03
CA ILE A 43 22.82 -24.01 31.80
C ILE A 43 24.20 -24.06 31.15
N THR A 44 24.73 -22.90 30.77
CA THR A 44 26.11 -22.81 30.28
C THR A 44 27.10 -22.70 31.44
N GLY A 45 28.22 -23.44 31.36
CA GLY A 45 29.19 -23.50 32.45
C GLY A 45 28.66 -24.19 33.72
N GLY A 46 27.70 -25.11 33.58
CA GLY A 46 27.01 -25.76 34.70
C GLY A 46 27.78 -26.88 35.43
N ASN A 47 29.05 -27.13 35.11
CA ASN A 47 29.84 -28.20 35.74
C ASN A 47 30.53 -27.80 37.06
N THR A 48 30.57 -26.52 37.41
CA THR A 48 31.19 -26.04 38.64
C THR A 48 30.61 -24.71 39.11
N GLY A 49 30.98 -24.26 40.32
CA GLY A 49 30.64 -22.94 40.84
C GLY A 49 29.13 -22.66 40.86
N LEU A 50 28.77 -21.44 40.47
CA LEU A 50 27.38 -20.96 40.51
C LEU A 50 26.47 -21.64 39.49
N GLY A 51 26.99 -22.06 38.33
CA GLY A 51 26.21 -22.81 37.34
C GLY A 51 25.80 -24.19 37.85
N PHE A 52 26.72 -24.89 38.53
CA PHE A 52 26.41 -26.19 39.17
C PHE A 52 25.44 -26.04 40.33
N GLU A 53 25.57 -24.99 41.12
CA GLU A 53 24.61 -24.70 42.18
C GLU A 53 23.22 -24.35 41.63
N ALA A 54 23.14 -23.56 40.55
CA ALA A 54 21.85 -23.28 39.90
C ALA A 54 21.21 -24.56 39.34
N ALA A 55 22.01 -25.49 38.80
CA ALA A 55 21.54 -26.81 38.41
C ALA A 55 20.90 -27.57 39.59
N LEU A 56 21.57 -27.61 40.75
CA LEU A 56 21.02 -28.22 41.97
C LEU A 56 19.67 -27.59 42.35
N GLN A 57 19.60 -26.25 42.37
CA GLN A 57 18.39 -25.56 42.81
C GLN A 57 17.23 -25.69 41.82
N LEU A 58 17.46 -25.76 40.50
CA LEU A 58 16.39 -26.08 39.55
C LEU A 58 15.91 -27.52 39.72
N LEU A 59 16.81 -28.48 39.98
CA LEU A 59 16.46 -29.88 40.24
C LEU A 59 15.72 -30.06 41.58
N ASP A 60 16.05 -29.28 42.61
CA ASP A 60 15.30 -29.22 43.87
C ASP A 60 13.86 -28.74 43.68
N LEU A 61 13.59 -27.99 42.59
CA LEU A 61 12.26 -27.58 42.16
C LEU A 61 11.63 -28.58 41.17
N GLU A 62 12.09 -29.84 41.14
CA GLU A 62 11.53 -30.91 40.30
C GLU A 62 11.68 -30.70 38.78
N LEU A 63 12.70 -29.96 38.34
CA LEU A 63 13.01 -29.82 36.91
C LEU A 63 13.17 -31.20 36.25
N SER A 64 12.45 -31.44 35.16
CA SER A 64 12.42 -32.75 34.51
C SER A 64 13.59 -33.03 33.58
N HIS A 65 14.10 -32.01 32.88
CA HIS A 65 15.25 -32.18 31.98
C HIS A 65 16.25 -31.02 32.13
N LEU A 66 17.49 -31.35 32.49
CA LEU A 66 18.60 -30.41 32.60
C LEU A 66 19.69 -30.73 31.57
N ILE A 67 20.11 -29.71 30.81
CA ILE A 67 21.24 -29.76 29.89
C ILE A 67 22.39 -28.93 30.46
N LEU A 68 23.50 -29.59 30.75
CA LEU A 68 24.77 -28.96 31.12
C LEU A 68 25.60 -28.68 29.86
N ALA A 69 25.58 -27.44 29.39
CA ALA A 69 26.37 -27.00 28.24
C ALA A 69 27.78 -26.56 28.70
N VAL A 70 28.81 -27.32 28.34
CA VAL A 70 30.16 -27.15 28.89
C VAL A 70 31.26 -27.35 27.86
N ARG A 71 32.41 -26.72 28.09
CA ARG A 71 33.60 -26.83 27.23
C ARG A 71 34.27 -28.21 27.28
N SER A 72 34.25 -28.88 28.44
CA SER A 72 34.87 -30.19 28.63
C SER A 72 33.80 -31.22 28.97
N LEU A 73 33.50 -32.10 28.02
CA LEU A 73 32.52 -33.17 28.20
C LEU A 73 32.85 -34.06 29.40
N GLN A 74 34.14 -34.39 29.60
CA GLN A 74 34.60 -35.17 30.75
C GLN A 74 34.19 -34.52 32.08
N ARG A 75 34.55 -33.23 32.30
CA ARG A 75 34.19 -32.52 33.53
C ARG A 75 32.70 -32.29 33.66
N GLY A 76 31.99 -32.15 32.53
CA GLY A 76 30.54 -32.11 32.48
C GLY A 76 29.91 -33.39 32.99
N GLU A 77 30.38 -34.55 32.51
CA GLU A 77 29.88 -35.86 32.91
C GLU A 77 30.20 -36.20 34.37
N GLU A 78 31.37 -35.79 34.88
CA GLU A 78 31.68 -35.89 36.31
C GLU A 78 30.71 -35.09 37.18
N ALA A 79 30.29 -33.91 36.72
CA ALA A 79 29.29 -33.10 37.41
C ALA A 79 27.89 -33.69 37.27
N ALA A 80 27.48 -34.08 36.06
CA ALA A 80 26.19 -34.71 35.78
C ALA A 80 26.01 -36.01 36.57
N ALA A 81 27.05 -36.83 36.72
CA ALA A 81 27.01 -38.06 37.51
C ALA A 81 26.68 -37.79 39.00
N LYS A 82 27.13 -36.67 39.56
CA LYS A 82 26.75 -36.27 40.93
C LYS A 82 25.28 -35.89 41.01
N LEU A 83 24.80 -35.10 40.04
CA LEU A 83 23.41 -34.68 39.97
C LEU A 83 22.46 -35.87 39.74
N ARG A 84 22.77 -36.78 38.81
CA ARG A 84 21.96 -37.99 38.53
C ARG A 84 21.82 -38.91 39.74
N ARG A 85 22.84 -38.99 40.61
CA ARG A 85 22.76 -39.75 41.86
C ARG A 85 21.80 -39.13 42.87
N GLN A 86 21.71 -37.80 42.89
CA GLN A 86 20.87 -37.06 43.83
C GLN A 86 19.43 -36.88 43.32
N TYR A 87 19.24 -36.80 42.01
CA TYR A 87 17.95 -36.59 41.33
C TYR A 87 17.71 -37.68 40.27
N PRO A 88 17.44 -38.94 40.69
CA PRO A 88 17.34 -40.07 39.77
C PRO A 88 16.14 -40.02 38.82
N THR A 89 15.15 -39.16 39.11
CA THR A 89 13.93 -38.98 38.29
C THR A 89 14.08 -37.94 37.19
N ALA A 90 15.11 -37.09 37.25
CA ALA A 90 15.35 -36.06 36.25
C ALA A 90 16.30 -36.55 35.14
N THR A 91 15.99 -36.21 33.90
CA THR A 91 16.92 -36.41 32.79
C THR A 91 18.02 -35.35 32.87
N ILE A 92 19.28 -35.76 32.94
CA ILE A 92 20.42 -34.83 32.97
C ILE A 92 21.37 -35.21 31.85
N SER A 93 21.56 -34.33 30.87
CA SER A 93 22.47 -34.53 29.73
C SER A 93 23.59 -33.50 29.70
N VAL A 94 24.72 -33.87 29.09
CA VAL A 94 25.89 -33.00 28.92
C VAL A 94 26.08 -32.75 27.43
N GLN A 95 26.23 -31.48 27.06
CA GLN A 95 26.41 -31.06 25.68
C GLN A 95 27.67 -30.20 25.55
N LEU A 96 28.39 -30.38 24.45
CA LEU A 96 29.59 -29.60 24.16
C LEU A 96 29.18 -28.17 23.79
N LEU A 97 29.77 -27.19 24.48
CA LEU A 97 29.69 -25.76 24.18
C LEU A 97 31.01 -25.09 24.58
N ASP A 98 31.83 -24.75 23.59
CA ASP A 98 33.03 -23.93 23.76
C ASP A 98 32.75 -22.47 23.35
N MET A 99 32.62 -21.60 24.35
CA MET A 99 32.39 -20.16 24.15
C MET A 99 33.61 -19.41 23.55
N THR A 100 34.71 -20.11 23.23
CA THR A 100 35.83 -19.56 22.45
C THR A 100 35.73 -19.86 20.96
N SER A 101 34.65 -20.52 20.51
CA SER A 101 34.40 -20.83 19.09
C SER A 101 32.97 -20.49 18.71
N TYR A 102 32.79 -19.58 17.75
CA TYR A 102 31.46 -19.28 17.20
C TYR A 102 30.81 -20.50 16.54
N GLU A 103 31.61 -21.32 15.85
CA GLU A 103 31.14 -22.59 15.28
C GLU A 103 30.60 -23.52 16.36
N SER A 104 31.30 -23.65 17.49
CA SER A 104 30.82 -24.46 18.62
C SER A 104 29.50 -23.94 19.20
N VAL A 105 29.27 -22.62 19.18
CA VAL A 105 28.02 -22.00 19.62
C VAL A 105 26.89 -22.35 18.64
N GLN A 106 27.11 -22.17 17.35
CA GLN A 106 26.12 -22.50 16.31
C GLN A 106 25.77 -23.99 16.30
N ASP A 107 26.79 -24.85 16.38
CA ASP A 107 26.66 -26.30 16.50
C ASP A 107 25.83 -26.71 17.71
N PHE A 108 26.07 -26.09 18.86
CA PHE A 108 25.30 -26.34 20.08
C PHE A 108 23.83 -26.00 19.89
N VAL A 109 23.52 -24.82 19.32
CA VAL A 109 22.14 -24.40 19.07
C VAL A 109 21.44 -25.31 18.05
N ARG A 110 22.14 -25.68 16.96
CA ARG A 110 21.60 -26.64 15.98
C ARG A 110 21.25 -27.99 16.62
N ARG A 111 22.13 -28.52 17.48
CA ARG A 111 21.87 -29.77 18.20
C ARG A 111 20.61 -29.67 19.06
N ILE A 112 20.54 -28.70 19.97
CA ILE A 112 19.39 -28.59 20.88
C ILE A 112 18.07 -28.32 20.16
N ASP A 113 18.07 -27.58 19.05
CA ASP A 113 16.86 -27.35 18.26
C ASP A 113 16.37 -28.64 17.59
N SER A 114 17.31 -29.46 17.11
CA SER A 114 17.00 -30.75 16.49
C SER A 114 16.63 -31.85 17.50
N GLU A 115 17.27 -31.87 18.67
CA GLU A 115 17.21 -32.99 19.62
C GLU A 115 16.16 -32.78 20.72
N LEU A 116 15.77 -31.54 21.04
CA LEU A 116 14.84 -31.24 22.12
C LEU A 116 13.48 -30.83 21.57
N ASP A 117 12.42 -31.47 22.08
CA ASP A 117 11.05 -31.10 21.76
C ASP A 117 10.58 -29.86 22.53
N ARG A 118 11.19 -29.59 23.69
CA ARG A 118 10.79 -28.53 24.61
C ARG A 118 11.99 -27.87 25.26
N ILE A 119 11.99 -26.53 25.34
CA ILE A 119 12.96 -25.72 26.07
C ILE A 119 12.24 -24.56 26.74
N ASP A 120 12.30 -24.48 28.07
CA ASP A 120 11.61 -23.45 28.86
C ASP A 120 12.57 -22.42 29.46
N ILE A 121 13.80 -22.85 29.78
CA ILE A 121 14.77 -22.05 30.54
C ILE A 121 16.15 -22.14 29.90
N ALA A 122 16.80 -21.00 29.70
CA ALA A 122 18.20 -20.88 29.34
C ALA A 122 18.91 -19.92 30.30
N LEU A 123 19.89 -20.43 31.04
CA LEU A 123 20.78 -19.66 31.90
C LEU A 123 22.17 -19.57 31.26
N LEU A 124 22.49 -18.40 30.71
CA LEU A 124 23.79 -18.10 30.12
C LEU A 124 24.77 -17.68 31.22
N ASN A 125 25.34 -18.67 31.92
CA ASN A 125 26.23 -18.48 33.07
C ASN A 125 27.73 -18.59 32.74
N ALA A 126 28.10 -19.17 31.59
CA ALA A 126 29.50 -19.27 31.20
C ALA A 126 30.20 -17.90 31.22
N GLY A 127 31.38 -17.85 31.84
CA GLY A 127 32.17 -16.63 31.93
C GLY A 127 33.57 -16.89 32.49
N VAL A 128 34.50 -16.00 32.14
CA VAL A 128 35.91 -16.06 32.54
C VAL A 128 36.41 -14.68 32.99
N ILE A 129 37.49 -14.69 33.78
CA ILE A 129 38.31 -13.51 34.09
C ILE A 129 39.74 -13.89 33.71
N ARG A 130 40.33 -13.23 32.72
CA ARG A 130 41.74 -13.39 32.38
C ARG A 130 42.57 -12.27 32.97
N MET A 131 43.69 -12.65 33.60
CA MET A 131 44.66 -11.69 34.15
C MET A 131 45.72 -11.29 33.12
N ASP A 132 45.95 -12.14 32.13
CA ASP A 132 46.90 -11.93 31.03
C ASP A 132 46.17 -11.77 29.71
N PHE A 133 46.69 -10.92 28.82
CA PHE A 133 46.12 -10.70 27.50
C PHE A 133 46.31 -11.97 26.64
N THR A 134 45.20 -12.55 26.17
CA THR A 134 45.22 -13.67 25.24
C THR A 134 44.13 -13.45 24.19
N LYS A 135 44.51 -13.57 22.92
CA LYS A 135 43.54 -13.62 21.81
C LYS A 135 43.13 -15.05 21.54
N VAL A 136 41.85 -15.24 21.25
CA VAL A 136 41.32 -16.50 20.75
C VAL A 136 41.75 -16.66 19.28
N PRO A 137 42.53 -17.68 18.91
CA PRO A 137 43.11 -17.78 17.56
C PRO A 137 42.07 -17.82 16.44
N GLY A 138 40.89 -18.39 16.69
CA GLY A 138 39.84 -18.55 15.69
C GLY A 138 39.03 -17.28 15.40
N THR A 139 38.95 -16.35 16.35
CA THR A 139 38.13 -15.12 16.21
C THR A 139 38.96 -13.84 16.27
N GLY A 140 40.20 -13.91 16.76
CA GLY A 140 41.07 -12.74 16.90
C GLY A 140 40.75 -11.85 18.10
N HIS A 141 39.70 -12.15 18.86
CA HIS A 141 39.26 -11.35 19.99
C HIS A 141 39.94 -11.72 21.32
N GLU A 142 40.08 -10.74 22.21
CA GLU A 142 40.49 -10.98 23.60
C GLU A 142 39.53 -11.96 24.29
N GLU A 143 40.08 -12.95 25.00
CA GLU A 143 39.31 -14.12 25.47
C GLU A 143 38.18 -13.78 26.45
N THR A 144 38.35 -12.77 27.31
CA THR A 144 37.30 -12.32 28.22
C THR A 144 36.13 -11.71 27.45
N ILE A 145 36.40 -10.83 26.46
CA ILE A 145 35.37 -10.24 25.59
C ILE A 145 34.70 -11.28 24.71
N GLN A 146 35.48 -12.20 24.11
CA GLN A 146 34.96 -13.30 23.32
C GLN A 146 33.93 -14.13 24.11
N VAL A 147 34.31 -14.62 25.30
CA VAL A 147 33.48 -15.53 26.08
C VAL A 147 32.31 -14.80 26.74
N ASN A 148 32.59 -13.70 27.45
CA ASN A 148 31.60 -13.05 28.30
C ASN A 148 30.62 -12.17 27.52
N TYR A 149 30.99 -11.70 26.33
CA TYR A 149 30.18 -10.82 25.51
C TYR A 149 29.84 -11.45 24.16
N LEU A 150 30.78 -11.56 23.22
CA LEU A 150 30.49 -11.88 21.81
C LEU A 150 29.80 -13.24 21.64
N SER A 151 30.40 -14.33 22.13
CA SER A 151 29.78 -15.67 22.08
C SER A 151 28.53 -15.77 22.93
N THR A 152 28.44 -15.00 24.02
CA THR A 152 27.23 -14.97 24.87
C THR A 152 26.07 -14.29 24.16
N MET A 153 26.30 -13.18 23.44
CA MET A 153 25.28 -12.52 22.63
C MET A 153 24.91 -13.36 21.41
N LEU A 154 25.89 -13.96 20.71
CA LEU A 154 25.60 -14.90 19.62
C LEU A 154 24.70 -16.04 20.09
N LEU A 155 25.03 -16.66 21.23
CA LEU A 155 24.23 -17.74 21.80
C LEU A 155 22.83 -17.25 22.19
N ALA A 156 22.70 -16.06 22.78
CA ALA A 156 21.40 -15.47 23.11
C ALA A 156 20.55 -15.25 21.85
N ILE A 157 21.12 -14.64 20.80
CA ILE A 157 20.44 -14.35 19.54
C ILE A 157 19.94 -15.64 18.88
N LEU A 158 20.79 -16.66 18.81
CA LEU A 158 20.44 -17.95 18.20
C LEU A 158 19.44 -18.74 19.03
N LEU A 159 19.45 -18.61 20.37
CA LEU A 159 18.50 -19.30 21.24
C LEU A 159 17.11 -18.67 21.27
N LEU A 160 16.97 -17.35 21.07
CA LEU A 160 15.68 -16.66 21.12
C LEU A 160 14.59 -17.28 20.21
N PRO A 161 14.83 -17.55 18.92
CA PRO A 161 13.83 -18.20 18.07
C PRO A 161 13.54 -19.64 18.51
N VAL A 162 14.56 -20.39 18.96
CA VAL A 162 14.41 -21.77 19.43
C VAL A 162 13.57 -21.83 20.71
N LEU A 163 13.85 -20.95 21.69
CA LEU A 163 13.08 -20.82 22.93
C LEU A 163 11.63 -20.43 22.65
N LYS A 164 11.40 -19.52 21.70
CA LYS A 164 10.04 -19.16 21.27
C LYS A 164 9.29 -20.35 20.66
N ALA A 165 9.94 -21.13 19.80
CA ALA A 165 9.33 -22.24 19.09
C ALA A 165 9.10 -23.48 19.99
N LYS A 166 10.03 -23.76 20.90
CA LYS A 166 10.06 -24.96 21.74
C LYS A 166 9.43 -24.74 23.13
N ARG A 167 8.84 -23.58 23.41
CA ARG A 167 8.06 -23.39 24.65
C ARG A 167 6.74 -24.17 24.59
N GLN A 168 6.16 -24.44 25.75
CA GLN A 168 4.82 -25.03 25.81
C GLN A 168 3.78 -24.12 25.14
N LYS A 169 3.03 -24.67 24.18
CA LYS A 169 1.93 -23.96 23.50
C LYS A 169 0.87 -23.55 24.53
N ASN A 170 0.51 -22.25 24.55
CA ASN A 170 -0.38 -21.62 25.55
C ASN A 170 0.15 -21.63 27.01
N GLY A 171 1.43 -21.91 27.23
CA GLY A 171 2.09 -21.83 28.53
C GLY A 171 2.75 -20.47 28.79
N ASP A 172 3.47 -20.39 29.92
CA ASP A 172 4.28 -19.20 30.26
C ASP A 172 5.37 -18.93 29.20
N PRO A 173 5.79 -17.67 29.02
CA PRO A 173 6.94 -17.32 28.19
C PRO A 173 8.20 -18.09 28.61
N ALA A 174 9.04 -18.45 27.63
CA ALA A 174 10.34 -19.03 27.92
C ALA A 174 11.26 -18.01 28.62
N ARG A 175 12.30 -18.48 29.31
CA ARG A 175 13.19 -17.65 30.13
C ARG A 175 14.60 -17.67 29.58
N LEU A 176 15.18 -16.49 29.34
CA LEU A 176 16.59 -16.32 28.99
C LEU A 176 17.25 -15.38 30.01
N THR A 177 17.99 -15.96 30.96
CA THR A 177 18.72 -15.20 31.98
C THR A 177 20.21 -15.20 31.64
N ILE A 178 20.80 -14.01 31.54
CA ILE A 178 22.22 -13.82 31.27
C ILE A 178 22.93 -13.40 32.56
N VAL A 179 24.00 -14.10 32.93
CA VAL A 179 24.73 -13.78 34.16
C VAL A 179 25.56 -12.51 33.98
N SER A 180 25.29 -11.53 34.84
CA SER A 180 25.96 -10.23 34.90
C SER A 180 26.63 -10.03 36.27
N ALA A 181 27.07 -8.81 36.56
CA ALA A 181 27.73 -8.48 37.82
C ALA A 181 27.40 -7.04 38.26
N ALA A 182 27.30 -6.80 39.56
CA ALA A 182 27.16 -5.44 40.11
C ALA A 182 28.36 -4.54 39.76
N LEU A 183 29.52 -5.12 39.46
CA LEU A 183 30.73 -4.40 39.05
C LEU A 183 30.55 -3.56 37.77
N THR A 184 29.52 -3.83 36.96
CA THR A 184 29.19 -2.97 35.81
C THR A 184 28.85 -1.54 36.23
N LEU A 185 28.30 -1.35 37.42
CA LEU A 185 27.96 -0.04 37.98
C LEU A 185 29.20 0.78 38.38
N ALA A 186 30.37 0.15 38.44
CA ALA A 186 31.66 0.79 38.74
C ALA A 186 32.66 0.71 37.58
N ALA A 187 32.24 0.22 36.42
CA ALA A 187 33.11 0.10 35.25
C ALA A 187 33.56 1.49 34.80
N THR A 188 34.87 1.71 34.72
CA THR A 188 35.44 2.97 34.25
C THR A 188 35.32 3.13 32.73
N PHE A 189 35.23 2.00 32.01
CA PHE A 189 35.11 1.87 30.57
C PHE A 189 36.05 2.84 29.79
N PRO A 190 37.37 2.66 29.92
CA PRO A 190 38.36 3.66 29.52
C PRO A 190 38.47 3.85 28.00
N ASN A 191 38.14 2.83 27.21
CA ASN A 191 38.15 2.86 25.75
C ASN A 191 36.76 3.18 25.15
N ARG A 192 35.82 3.74 25.94
CA ARG A 192 34.46 4.04 25.50
C ARG A 192 34.36 5.02 24.33
N ASP A 193 35.40 5.79 24.05
CA ASP A 193 35.41 6.73 22.91
C ASP A 193 35.97 6.11 21.62
N ALA A 194 36.54 4.91 21.68
CA ALA A 194 37.17 4.26 20.53
C ALA A 194 36.17 3.92 19.41
N ASP A 195 36.52 4.26 18.17
CA ASP A 195 35.74 3.99 16.96
C ASP A 195 36.69 3.42 15.87
N PRO A 196 36.61 2.13 15.52
CA PRO A 196 35.65 1.14 16.01
C PRO A 196 35.93 0.68 17.46
N LEU A 197 34.87 0.37 18.20
CA LEU A 197 34.87 0.03 19.62
C LEU A 197 35.33 -1.40 19.89
N LEU A 198 34.78 -2.41 19.22
CA LEU A 198 35.10 -3.82 19.48
C LEU A 198 36.58 -4.14 19.23
N PRO A 199 37.21 -3.71 18.11
CA PRO A 199 38.63 -3.95 17.87
C PRO A 199 39.57 -3.31 18.91
N SER A 200 39.10 -2.28 19.63
CA SER A 200 39.92 -1.62 20.65
C SER A 200 40.20 -2.53 21.86
N PHE A 201 39.35 -3.52 22.13
CA PHE A 201 39.59 -4.51 23.17
C PHE A 201 40.67 -5.53 22.81
N ASP A 202 41.00 -5.62 21.52
CA ASP A 202 41.96 -6.58 20.99
C ASP A 202 43.38 -5.98 20.89
N ASP A 203 43.58 -4.76 21.39
CA ASP A 203 44.90 -4.13 21.48
C ASP A 203 45.59 -4.52 22.81
N PRO A 204 46.74 -5.22 22.77
CA PRO A 204 47.50 -5.57 23.97
C PRO A 204 47.94 -4.33 24.78
N LYS A 205 48.08 -3.15 24.16
CA LYS A 205 48.42 -1.90 24.87
C LYS A 205 47.24 -1.41 25.70
N VAL A 206 46.03 -1.48 25.17
CA VAL A 206 44.79 -1.14 25.89
C VAL A 206 44.63 -2.10 27.07
N PHE A 207 44.86 -3.41 26.86
CA PHE A 207 44.82 -4.39 27.95
C PHE A 207 45.95 -4.19 28.98
N ALA A 208 47.16 -3.79 28.57
CA ALA A 208 48.24 -3.55 29.52
C ALA A 208 47.93 -2.40 30.49
N ILE A 209 47.20 -1.38 30.02
CA ILE A 209 46.83 -0.20 30.82
C ILE A 209 45.53 -0.46 31.61
N HIS A 210 44.56 -1.18 31.00
CA HIS A 210 43.19 -1.28 31.49
C HIS A 210 42.67 -2.71 31.66
N GLY A 211 43.48 -3.75 31.53
CA GLY A 211 43.05 -5.16 31.52
C GLY A 211 42.34 -5.61 32.80
N ARG A 212 42.58 -4.92 33.93
CA ARG A 212 41.82 -5.13 35.17
C ARG A 212 40.33 -4.76 35.06
N GLU A 213 39.97 -3.91 34.09
CA GLU A 213 38.60 -3.49 33.79
C GLU A 213 37.93 -4.35 32.70
N ALA A 214 38.65 -5.27 32.04
CA ALA A 214 38.13 -6.07 30.94
C ALA A 214 36.90 -6.89 31.36
N TYR A 215 36.92 -7.49 32.56
CA TYR A 215 35.77 -8.21 33.10
C TYR A 215 34.57 -7.28 33.34
N ASN A 216 34.77 -6.17 34.06
CA ASN A 216 33.71 -5.22 34.38
C ASN A 216 33.07 -4.66 33.10
N THR A 217 33.91 -4.31 32.13
CA THR A 217 33.50 -3.79 30.83
C THR A 217 32.76 -4.85 30.04
N SER A 218 33.22 -6.10 29.98
CA SER A 218 32.51 -7.20 29.29
C SER A 218 31.07 -7.38 29.78
N LYS A 219 30.83 -7.20 31.09
CA LYS A 219 29.50 -7.26 31.68
C LYS A 219 28.69 -5.99 31.43
N LEU A 220 29.33 -4.83 31.30
CA LEU A 220 28.69 -3.57 30.91
C LEU A 220 28.21 -3.62 29.45
N LEU A 221 29.00 -4.21 28.55
CA LEU A 221 28.61 -4.43 27.15
C LEU A 221 27.32 -5.27 27.07
N ALA A 222 27.15 -6.28 27.94
CA ALA A 222 25.91 -7.04 28.02
C ALA A 222 24.69 -6.20 28.47
N HIS A 223 24.89 -5.20 29.35
CA HIS A 223 23.83 -4.24 29.72
C HIS A 223 23.43 -3.39 28.49
N MET A 224 24.42 -2.88 27.77
CA MET A 224 24.22 -2.09 26.55
C MET A 224 23.53 -2.88 25.44
N PHE A 225 23.91 -4.15 25.24
CA PHE A 225 23.25 -5.01 24.26
C PHE A 225 21.80 -5.32 24.64
N LEU A 226 21.54 -5.65 25.92
CA LEU A 226 20.17 -5.89 26.39
C LEU A 226 19.29 -4.64 26.22
N TRP A 227 19.85 -3.44 26.40
CA TRP A 227 19.15 -2.17 26.22
C TRP A 227 18.44 -2.08 24.86
N LYS A 228 19.09 -2.58 23.80
CA LYS A 228 18.56 -2.62 22.43
C LYS A 228 17.78 -3.90 22.13
N LEU A 229 18.31 -5.06 22.53
CA LEU A 229 17.72 -6.37 22.21
C LEU A 229 16.24 -6.48 22.61
N VAL A 230 15.84 -5.88 23.73
CA VAL A 230 14.47 -5.98 24.25
C VAL A 230 13.43 -5.24 23.40
N ASP A 231 13.86 -4.34 22.51
CA ASP A 231 12.95 -3.71 21.55
C ASP A 231 12.56 -4.68 20.41
N TYR A 232 13.27 -5.81 20.28
CA TYR A 232 13.06 -6.83 19.25
C TYR A 232 12.45 -8.13 19.79
N VAL A 233 12.33 -8.29 21.11
CA VAL A 233 11.85 -9.52 21.74
C VAL A 233 10.58 -9.24 22.55
N SER A 234 9.48 -9.91 22.21
CA SER A 234 8.26 -9.81 23.02
C SER A 234 8.40 -10.54 24.36
N ALA A 235 8.02 -9.87 25.45
CA ALA A 235 7.92 -10.47 26.78
C ALA A 235 6.83 -11.57 26.87
N ASP A 236 5.93 -11.65 25.89
CA ASP A 236 4.97 -12.75 25.75
C ASP A 236 5.62 -14.00 25.16
N ASP A 237 6.74 -13.83 24.46
CA ASP A 237 7.46 -14.93 23.84
C ASP A 237 8.58 -15.46 24.72
N VAL A 238 9.52 -14.58 25.06
CA VAL A 238 10.69 -14.89 25.87
C VAL A 238 10.97 -13.72 26.82
N ILE A 239 11.06 -14.02 28.12
CA ILE A 239 11.47 -13.04 29.13
C ILE A 239 12.99 -13.08 29.24
N VAL A 240 13.63 -11.97 28.87
CA VAL A 240 15.09 -11.82 28.85
C VAL A 240 15.52 -10.89 29.99
N ASN A 241 16.46 -11.32 30.84
CA ASN A 241 16.97 -10.50 31.94
C ASN A 241 18.45 -10.75 32.24
N LEU A 242 19.08 -9.81 32.94
CA LEU A 242 20.45 -9.93 33.46
C LEU A 242 20.40 -10.17 34.97
N ALA A 243 21.19 -11.09 35.51
CA ALA A 243 21.20 -11.40 36.94
C ALA A 243 22.60 -11.33 37.55
N ASP A 244 22.73 -10.57 38.65
CA ASP A 244 23.95 -10.47 39.48
C ASP A 244 23.90 -11.46 40.66
N PRO A 245 24.90 -12.33 40.83
CA PRO A 245 24.99 -13.23 41.98
C PRO A 245 25.62 -12.57 43.23
N ALA A 246 26.05 -11.31 43.12
CA ALA A 246 26.97 -10.64 44.04
C ALA A 246 28.32 -11.37 44.17
N TRP A 247 29.16 -10.93 45.12
CA TRP A 247 30.45 -11.56 45.35
C TRP A 247 30.28 -12.93 46.03
N CYS A 248 30.71 -14.00 45.37
CA CYS A 248 30.56 -15.38 45.86
C CYS A 248 31.91 -16.05 46.09
N LYS A 249 32.08 -16.65 47.28
CA LYS A 249 33.27 -17.43 47.62
C LYS A 249 33.20 -18.85 47.07
N GLY A 250 34.37 -19.47 46.86
CA GLY A 250 34.45 -20.86 46.41
C GLY A 250 34.03 -21.08 44.96
N THR A 251 33.96 -20.01 44.15
CA THR A 251 33.77 -20.11 42.70
C THR A 251 35.13 -20.27 42.01
N ASN A 252 35.17 -20.97 40.88
CA ASN A 252 36.39 -21.15 40.08
C ASN A 252 36.70 -19.96 39.15
N LEU A 253 36.09 -18.78 39.39
CA LEU A 253 36.15 -17.63 38.48
C LEU A 253 37.52 -16.92 38.53
N ALA A 254 38.17 -16.86 39.69
CA ALA A 254 39.50 -16.25 39.87
C ALA A 254 40.65 -17.28 39.85
N ARG A 255 40.48 -18.39 39.12
CA ARG A 255 41.44 -19.51 39.11
C ARG A 255 42.85 -19.16 38.61
N ASP A 256 42.97 -18.09 37.82
CA ASP A 256 44.23 -17.61 37.24
C ASP A 256 45.00 -16.67 38.19
N ALA A 257 44.45 -16.35 39.37
CA ALA A 257 45.16 -15.54 40.36
C ALA A 257 46.38 -16.27 40.94
N GLN A 258 47.55 -15.62 40.94
CA GLN A 258 48.81 -16.17 41.46
C GLN A 258 49.36 -15.38 42.66
N GLY A 259 50.24 -16.00 43.44
CA GLY A 259 50.98 -15.35 44.53
C GLY A 259 50.11 -14.70 45.62
N ILE A 260 50.53 -13.52 46.10
CA ILE A 260 49.87 -12.76 47.17
C ILE A 260 48.43 -12.36 46.79
N MET A 261 48.15 -12.16 45.51
CA MET A 261 46.80 -11.83 45.02
C MET A 261 45.82 -12.99 45.24
N LYS A 262 46.25 -14.24 45.05
CA LYS A 262 45.43 -15.43 45.35
C LYS A 262 45.08 -15.51 46.84
N LEU A 263 46.04 -15.19 47.71
CA LEU A 263 45.84 -15.16 49.16
C LEU A 263 44.88 -14.03 49.56
N GLY A 264 45.05 -12.82 48.99
CA GLY A 264 44.16 -11.68 49.22
C GLY A 264 42.71 -11.95 48.78
N VAL A 265 42.53 -12.53 47.59
CA VAL A 265 41.19 -12.95 47.09
C VAL A 265 40.57 -14.02 47.98
N ALA A 266 41.36 -14.98 48.48
CA ALA A 266 40.87 -16.01 49.38
C ALA A 266 40.43 -15.45 50.74
N VAL A 267 41.21 -14.55 51.35
CA VAL A 267 40.89 -13.90 52.63
C VAL A 267 39.68 -12.97 52.49
N PHE A 268 39.67 -12.11 51.47
CA PHE A 268 38.53 -11.25 51.18
C PHE A 268 37.27 -12.07 50.89
N GLY A 269 37.38 -13.12 50.06
CA GLY A 269 36.30 -14.06 49.78
C GLY A 269 35.76 -14.78 51.02
N ALA A 270 36.62 -15.21 51.94
CA ALA A 270 36.18 -15.90 53.16
C ALA A 270 35.34 -14.99 54.08
N THR A 271 35.68 -13.70 54.14
CA THR A 271 35.04 -12.71 55.03
C THR A 271 33.81 -12.05 54.42
N THR A 272 33.79 -11.80 53.11
CA THR A 272 32.71 -11.04 52.46
C THR A 272 31.87 -11.88 51.52
N GLY A 273 32.37 -12.98 50.95
CA GLY A 273 31.70 -13.73 49.88
C GLY A 273 30.49 -14.55 50.34
N ARG A 274 29.40 -14.44 49.57
CA ARG A 274 28.23 -15.32 49.67
C ARG A 274 28.60 -16.76 49.34
N THR A 275 27.91 -17.70 49.95
CA THR A 275 28.02 -19.11 49.56
C THR A 275 27.47 -19.29 48.15
N PRO A 276 27.95 -20.30 47.38
CA PRO A 276 27.37 -20.62 46.08
C PRO A 276 25.85 -20.74 46.15
N ARG A 277 25.31 -21.42 47.17
CA ARG A 277 23.85 -21.55 47.39
C ARG A 277 23.10 -20.22 47.41
N VAL A 278 23.62 -19.24 48.13
CA VAL A 278 22.99 -17.91 48.16
C VAL A 278 23.17 -17.18 46.83
N GLY A 279 24.33 -17.27 46.20
CA GLY A 279 24.57 -16.68 44.87
C GLY A 279 23.68 -17.26 43.77
N GLY A 280 23.54 -18.59 43.74
CA GLY A 280 22.69 -19.30 42.77
C GLY A 280 21.22 -18.91 42.90
N SER A 281 20.74 -18.59 44.11
CA SER A 281 19.36 -18.14 44.32
C SER A 281 19.03 -16.82 43.60
N CYS A 282 20.03 -16.00 43.25
CA CYS A 282 19.80 -14.81 42.43
C CYS A 282 19.37 -15.18 41.00
N PHE A 283 19.92 -16.28 40.45
CA PHE A 283 19.52 -16.79 39.14
C PHE A 283 18.14 -17.46 39.21
N ILE A 284 17.89 -18.22 40.27
CA ILE A 284 16.59 -18.87 40.47
C ILE A 284 15.48 -17.84 40.62
N ASP A 285 15.69 -16.75 41.35
CA ASP A 285 14.73 -15.66 41.43
C ASP A 285 14.43 -15.04 40.06
N ALA A 286 15.46 -14.79 39.25
CA ALA A 286 15.30 -14.26 37.90
C ALA A 286 14.51 -15.19 36.96
N ILE A 287 14.66 -16.50 37.12
CA ILE A 287 14.04 -17.53 36.28
C ILE A 287 12.61 -17.86 36.75
N VAL A 288 12.40 -17.97 38.06
CA VAL A 288 11.20 -18.58 38.66
C VAL A 288 10.28 -17.53 39.27
N ASN A 289 10.83 -16.57 40.03
CA ASN A 289 10.00 -15.64 40.80
C ASN A 289 9.58 -14.41 40.00
N LYS A 290 10.38 -14.00 39.00
CA LYS A 290 10.08 -12.83 38.18
C LYS A 290 9.23 -13.20 36.97
N GLY A 291 8.22 -12.40 36.68
CA GLY A 291 7.40 -12.46 35.48
C GLY A 291 7.89 -11.51 34.39
N LYS A 292 6.95 -11.06 33.56
CA LYS A 292 7.20 -10.15 32.43
C LYS A 292 7.78 -8.80 32.89
N GLU A 293 7.63 -8.43 34.15
CA GLU A 293 8.21 -7.22 34.73
C GLU A 293 9.74 -7.23 34.77
N SER A 294 10.36 -8.41 34.66
CA SER A 294 11.82 -8.53 34.54
C SER A 294 12.34 -8.49 33.10
N HIS A 295 11.46 -8.47 32.09
CA HIS A 295 11.91 -8.40 30.70
C HIS A 295 12.67 -7.09 30.45
N GLY A 296 13.92 -7.20 29.98
CA GLY A 296 14.82 -6.07 29.76
C GLY A 296 15.42 -5.48 31.04
N CYS A 297 15.41 -6.22 32.15
CA CYS A 297 15.87 -5.71 33.43
C CYS A 297 17.23 -6.29 33.89
N PHE A 298 17.96 -5.47 34.65
CA PHE A 298 19.08 -5.90 35.46
C PHE A 298 18.60 -6.21 36.88
N LEU A 299 18.80 -7.45 37.32
CA LEU A 299 18.41 -7.96 38.63
C LEU A 299 19.64 -8.02 39.54
N MET A 300 19.59 -7.27 40.63
CA MET A 300 20.62 -7.24 41.66
C MET A 300 19.92 -7.29 43.02
N SER A 301 20.46 -8.05 43.96
CA SER A 301 19.82 -8.24 45.27
C SER A 301 18.35 -8.72 45.17
N TRP A 302 18.04 -9.59 44.20
CA TRP A 302 16.69 -10.12 43.94
C TRP A 302 15.63 -9.05 43.58
N LYS A 303 16.09 -7.87 43.14
CA LYS A 303 15.26 -6.72 42.77
C LYS A 303 15.68 -6.19 41.41
N ILE A 304 14.72 -5.58 40.71
CA ILE A 304 15.00 -4.81 39.49
C ILE A 304 15.78 -3.56 39.90
N HIS A 305 16.88 -3.32 39.21
CA HIS A 305 17.81 -2.22 39.45
C HIS A 305 18.07 -1.47 38.13
N PRO A 306 18.23 -0.14 38.15
CA PRO A 306 18.64 0.59 36.94
C PRO A 306 19.98 0.09 36.40
N PHE A 307 20.22 0.34 35.13
CA PHE A 307 21.53 0.10 34.52
C PHE A 307 22.59 1.08 35.06
N ALA A 308 23.85 0.93 34.64
CA ALA A 308 24.91 1.87 35.03
C ALA A 308 24.57 3.29 34.54
N ALA A 309 24.81 4.29 35.39
CA ALA A 309 24.37 5.68 35.14
C ALA A 309 24.87 6.26 33.80
N PHE A 310 26.05 5.81 33.34
CA PHE A 310 26.61 6.17 32.04
C PHE A 310 25.64 5.92 30.87
N LEU A 311 24.88 4.83 30.88
CA LEU A 311 24.00 4.42 29.77
C LEU A 311 22.83 5.38 29.53
N TYR A 312 22.49 6.21 30.53
CA TYR A 312 21.42 7.21 30.46
C TYR A 312 21.90 8.57 29.93
N THR A 313 23.21 8.71 29.66
CA THR A 313 23.79 9.95 29.13
C THR A 313 23.76 9.94 27.59
N PRO A 314 23.82 11.12 26.93
CA PRO A 314 23.94 11.19 25.47
C PRO A 314 25.17 10.44 24.94
N GLU A 315 26.30 10.52 25.64
CA GLU A 315 27.52 9.77 25.35
C GLU A 315 27.27 8.25 25.42
N GLY A 316 26.64 7.80 26.50
CA GLY A 316 26.25 6.40 26.66
C GLY A 316 25.34 5.89 25.55
N SER A 317 24.37 6.71 25.11
CA SER A 317 23.49 6.37 23.98
C SER A 317 24.27 6.15 22.69
N ALA A 318 25.21 7.05 22.36
CA ALA A 318 26.04 6.91 21.15
C ALA A 318 26.92 5.65 21.20
N VAL A 319 27.46 5.32 22.37
CA VAL A 319 28.25 4.10 22.57
C VAL A 319 27.40 2.84 22.48
N ILE A 320 26.16 2.85 22.99
CA ILE A 320 25.19 1.75 22.82
C ILE A 320 24.91 1.52 21.34
N ASP A 321 24.63 2.57 20.57
CA ASP A 321 24.34 2.47 19.14
C ASP A 321 25.53 1.90 18.36
N ARG A 322 26.75 2.41 18.61
CA ARG A 322 27.96 1.91 17.97
C ARG A 322 28.25 0.45 18.35
N LEU A 323 28.13 0.10 19.63
CA LEU A 323 28.32 -1.28 20.09
C LEU A 323 27.31 -2.22 19.42
N TRP A 324 26.04 -1.80 19.31
CA TRP A 324 24.99 -2.58 18.66
C TRP A 324 25.35 -2.90 17.21
N GLU A 325 25.67 -1.87 16.41
CA GLU A 325 26.05 -2.04 15.00
C GLU A 325 27.30 -2.89 14.82
N GLU A 326 28.36 -2.63 15.60
CA GLU A 326 29.59 -3.42 15.52
C GLU A 326 29.38 -4.88 15.93
N THR A 327 28.54 -5.15 16.94
CA THR A 327 28.23 -6.51 17.37
C THR A 327 27.42 -7.26 16.32
N LEU A 328 26.44 -6.59 15.68
CA LEU A 328 25.68 -7.20 14.58
C LEU A 328 26.56 -7.44 13.34
N ASN A 329 27.53 -6.57 13.06
CA ASN A 329 28.50 -6.77 11.99
C ASN A 329 29.43 -7.95 12.27
N GLU A 330 29.98 -8.01 13.48
CA GLU A 330 30.87 -9.09 13.90
C GLU A 330 30.16 -10.45 13.81
N LEU A 331 28.90 -10.51 14.22
CA LEU A 331 28.15 -11.75 14.29
C LEU A 331 27.31 -12.04 13.02
N ASP A 332 27.46 -11.26 11.94
CA ASP A 332 26.61 -11.33 10.72
C ASP A 332 26.54 -12.74 10.10
N PHE A 333 27.65 -13.48 10.16
CA PHE A 333 27.72 -14.89 9.72
C PHE A 333 26.72 -15.81 10.44
N GLY A 334 26.27 -15.43 11.64
CA GLY A 334 25.28 -16.16 12.43
C GLY A 334 23.84 -15.85 12.03
N GLY A 335 23.61 -15.01 11.02
CA GLY A 335 22.28 -14.51 10.65
C GLY A 335 21.71 -13.55 11.70
N VAL A 336 22.56 -12.88 12.48
CA VAL A 336 22.15 -11.96 13.56
C VAL A 336 21.57 -10.64 13.07
N ARG A 337 21.91 -10.22 11.84
CA ARG A 337 21.13 -9.24 11.11
C ARG A 337 19.83 -9.95 10.71
N LEU A 338 18.90 -9.99 11.66
CA LEU A 338 17.50 -10.38 11.43
C LEU A 338 16.80 -9.47 10.41
N ASP A 339 17.47 -8.40 9.99
CA ASP A 339 17.05 -7.48 8.96
C ASP A 339 18.14 -7.39 7.87
N GLN A 340 18.30 -8.41 7.03
CA GLN A 340 18.97 -8.18 5.74
C GLN A 340 18.03 -7.37 4.86
N VAL A 341 18.07 -6.07 5.10
CA VAL A 341 17.59 -5.03 4.20
C VAL A 341 18.43 -5.11 2.92
N PHE A 342 17.88 -5.67 1.86
CA PHE A 342 18.46 -5.54 0.53
C PHE A 342 17.76 -4.42 -0.24
N GLN A 343 18.50 -3.71 -1.09
CA GLN A 343 17.96 -2.58 -1.83
C GLN A 343 17.54 -2.99 -3.23
N LEU A 344 16.33 -2.58 -3.62
CA LEU A 344 15.82 -2.63 -4.98
C LEU A 344 15.40 -1.19 -5.35
N GLY A 345 16.22 -0.56 -6.20
CA GLY A 345 16.14 0.88 -6.41
C GLY A 345 16.39 1.64 -5.12
N ASN A 346 15.48 2.55 -4.77
CA ASN A 346 15.50 3.40 -3.58
C ASN A 346 14.68 2.82 -2.41
N LYS A 347 14.29 1.55 -2.48
CA LYS A 347 13.55 0.86 -1.42
C LYS A 347 14.33 -0.31 -0.84
N SER A 348 14.10 -0.53 0.45
CA SER A 348 14.76 -1.50 1.31
C SER A 348 13.78 -2.64 1.62
N TYR A 349 14.18 -3.89 1.39
CA TYR A 349 13.33 -5.10 1.51
C TYR A 349 13.95 -6.07 2.51
N LEU A 350 13.13 -6.78 3.29
CA LEU A 350 13.56 -7.81 4.23
C LEU A 350 13.41 -9.21 3.62
N ALA A 351 14.43 -10.06 3.75
CA ALA A 351 14.30 -11.51 3.54
C ALA A 351 15.00 -12.28 4.66
N THR A 352 14.43 -13.42 5.08
CA THR A 352 14.98 -14.32 6.10
C THR A 352 15.30 -15.70 5.50
N PRO A 353 16.42 -16.37 5.89
CA PRO A 353 16.75 -17.71 5.41
C PRO A 353 16.24 -18.86 6.29
N VAL A 354 15.51 -18.60 7.38
CA VAL A 354 15.11 -19.64 8.35
C VAL A 354 13.59 -19.68 8.46
N SER A 355 12.95 -20.60 7.72
CA SER A 355 11.52 -20.93 7.72
C SER A 355 10.52 -19.76 7.65
N PRO A 356 9.74 -19.61 6.57
CA PRO A 356 8.70 -18.57 6.53
C PRO A 356 7.60 -18.88 7.56
N PHE A 357 7.63 -18.21 8.71
CA PHE A 357 6.48 -18.12 9.61
C PHE A 357 5.77 -16.80 9.38
N ALA A 358 4.59 -16.86 8.78
CA ALA A 358 3.69 -15.72 8.70
C ALA A 358 3.18 -15.36 10.11
N LEU A 359 3.40 -14.13 10.53
CA LEU A 359 2.65 -13.51 11.62
C LEU A 359 1.24 -13.19 11.09
N ALA A 360 0.35 -14.19 11.04
CA ALA A 360 -1.06 -13.92 10.91
C ALA A 360 -1.58 -13.44 12.28
N ALA A 361 -2.13 -12.23 12.32
CA ALA A 361 -2.90 -11.76 13.46
C ALA A 361 -4.08 -12.72 13.70
N ALA A 362 -4.45 -12.88 14.97
CA ALA A 362 -5.60 -13.68 15.38
C ALA A 362 -6.91 -13.16 14.74
N ASN A 363 -7.30 -13.75 13.61
CA ASN A 363 -8.67 -13.91 13.15
C ASN A 363 -8.69 -14.95 12.02
N PRO A 364 -9.41 -16.07 12.14
CA PRO A 364 -9.44 -17.10 11.13
C PRO A 364 -10.46 -16.72 10.05
N GLU A 365 -10.07 -15.84 9.13
CA GLU A 365 -10.61 -15.93 7.78
C GLU A 365 -9.54 -16.63 6.94
N THR A 366 -9.86 -17.85 6.47
CA THR A 366 -9.04 -18.59 5.51
C THR A 366 -8.79 -17.71 4.30
N THR A 367 -7.59 -17.14 4.23
CA THR A 367 -7.11 -16.40 3.07
C THR A 367 -6.02 -17.24 2.42
N THR A 368 -6.25 -17.63 1.18
CA THR A 368 -5.24 -18.18 0.28
C THR A 368 -4.35 -17.04 -0.19
N ALA A 369 -3.09 -17.04 0.22
CA ALA A 369 -2.06 -16.17 -0.34
C ALA A 369 -1.18 -16.99 -1.29
N PRO A 370 -0.88 -16.51 -2.51
CA PRO A 370 0.12 -17.13 -3.36
C PRO A 370 1.50 -17.01 -2.68
N ALA A 371 2.23 -18.12 -2.61
CA ALA A 371 3.60 -18.17 -2.13
C ALA A 371 4.47 -18.78 -3.23
N THR A 372 5.50 -18.05 -3.65
CA THR A 372 6.47 -18.57 -4.61
C THR A 372 7.55 -19.36 -3.89
N HIS A 373 7.70 -20.63 -4.26
CA HIS A 373 8.72 -21.54 -3.72
C HIS A 373 9.91 -21.60 -4.67
N ILE A 374 11.03 -20.99 -4.28
CA ILE A 374 12.28 -21.03 -5.04
C ILE A 374 13.07 -22.27 -4.59
N VAL A 375 13.16 -23.29 -5.46
CA VAL A 375 13.96 -24.48 -5.19
C VAL A 375 15.35 -24.30 -5.78
N GLY A 376 16.35 -24.19 -4.91
CA GLY A 376 17.75 -24.15 -5.31
C GLY A 376 18.33 -25.56 -5.46
N ASN A 377 19.12 -25.80 -6.51
CA ASN A 377 19.79 -27.08 -6.74
C ASN A 377 21.19 -27.13 -6.08
N THR A 378 21.44 -26.23 -5.13
CA THR A 378 22.73 -26.07 -4.43
C THR A 378 22.56 -26.32 -2.94
N PRO A 379 23.51 -27.00 -2.28
CA PRO A 379 23.50 -27.17 -0.83
C PRO A 379 23.82 -25.87 -0.06
N ILE A 380 24.28 -24.81 -0.74
CA ILE A 380 24.62 -23.51 -0.16
C ILE A 380 23.94 -22.40 -0.96
N ILE A 381 23.05 -21.66 -0.31
CA ILE A 381 22.44 -20.45 -0.86
C ILE A 381 23.32 -19.26 -0.48
N THR A 382 24.09 -18.75 -1.45
CA THR A 382 24.87 -17.52 -1.28
C THR A 382 24.05 -16.30 -1.69
N GLY A 383 24.44 -15.10 -1.23
CA GLY A 383 23.82 -13.85 -1.69
C GLY A 383 23.88 -13.70 -3.21
N GLN A 384 25.00 -14.07 -3.82
CA GLN A 384 25.16 -14.11 -5.27
C GLN A 384 24.23 -15.13 -5.94
N TYR A 385 24.10 -16.35 -5.41
CA TYR A 385 23.19 -17.37 -5.95
C TYR A 385 21.73 -16.92 -5.86
N LEU A 386 21.35 -16.30 -4.75
CA LEU A 386 20.01 -15.73 -4.58
C LEU A 386 19.80 -14.55 -5.52
N GLN A 387 20.80 -13.71 -5.72
CA GLN A 387 20.76 -12.56 -6.64
C GLN A 387 20.66 -13.01 -8.09
N GLU A 388 21.42 -14.01 -8.52
CA GLU A 388 21.32 -14.61 -9.86
C GLU A 388 20.00 -15.36 -10.05
N THR A 389 19.54 -16.08 -9.03
CA THR A 389 18.27 -16.82 -9.06
C THR A 389 17.09 -15.85 -9.10
N ILE A 390 17.06 -14.84 -8.23
CA ILE A 390 16.04 -13.79 -8.22
C ILE A 390 16.14 -12.94 -9.48
N ALA A 391 17.33 -12.59 -9.98
CA ALA A 391 17.45 -11.86 -11.26
C ALA A 391 16.88 -12.69 -12.42
N ARG A 392 17.08 -14.00 -12.42
CA ARG A 392 16.45 -14.94 -13.36
C ARG A 392 14.93 -15.00 -13.17
N TYR A 393 14.43 -15.10 -11.94
CA TYR A 393 12.99 -15.09 -11.63
C TYR A 393 12.31 -13.73 -11.85
N LEU A 394 13.02 -12.61 -11.72
CA LEU A 394 12.55 -11.26 -12.04
C LEU A 394 12.57 -11.00 -13.55
N ALA A 395 13.52 -11.60 -14.28
CA ALA A 395 13.49 -11.66 -15.73
C ALA A 395 12.34 -12.56 -16.24
N GLU A 396 11.92 -13.53 -15.43
CA GLU A 396 10.79 -14.45 -15.63
C GLU A 396 9.54 -14.01 -14.79
N ASP A 397 9.14 -12.72 -14.87
CA ASP A 397 7.85 -12.05 -14.54
C ASP A 397 6.92 -12.47 -13.35
N ASP A 398 7.25 -13.44 -12.47
CA ASP A 398 6.20 -14.13 -11.68
C ASP A 398 6.40 -14.14 -10.15
N VAL A 399 7.37 -13.41 -9.57
CA VAL A 399 7.75 -13.60 -8.14
C VAL A 399 7.54 -12.39 -7.20
N PHE A 400 7.56 -11.15 -7.68
CA PHE A 400 7.28 -9.96 -6.86
C PHE A 400 6.20 -9.08 -7.51
N SER A 401 4.97 -9.57 -7.55
CA SER A 401 3.84 -8.80 -8.07
C SER A 401 3.40 -7.73 -7.08
N LYS A 402 2.95 -6.57 -7.59
CA LYS A 402 2.18 -5.61 -6.79
C LYS A 402 1.00 -6.36 -6.14
N VAL A 403 0.75 -6.11 -4.86
CA VAL A 403 -0.41 -6.68 -4.17
C VAL A 403 -1.63 -5.82 -4.51
N PHE A 404 -2.68 -6.47 -5.00
CA PHE A 404 -3.94 -5.83 -5.34
C PHE A 404 -5.00 -6.27 -4.34
N ARG A 405 -5.83 -5.32 -3.90
CA ARG A 405 -7.13 -5.65 -3.32
C ARG A 405 -8.08 -5.91 -4.49
N LEU A 406 -8.73 -7.08 -4.48
CA LEU A 406 -9.76 -7.40 -5.45
C LEU A 406 -11.09 -6.80 -5.00
N TYR A 407 -11.63 -5.87 -5.80
CA TYR A 407 -12.97 -5.33 -5.60
C TYR A 407 -13.94 -5.99 -6.57
N THR A 408 -15.07 -6.46 -6.07
CA THR A 408 -16.14 -7.00 -6.90
C THR A 408 -16.88 -5.86 -7.61
N ASP A 409 -17.07 -5.96 -8.92
CA ASP A 409 -17.86 -5.01 -9.72
C ASP A 409 -19.37 -5.28 -9.61
N THR A 410 -19.95 -5.03 -8.43
CA THR A 410 -21.37 -5.29 -8.15
C THR A 410 -22.34 -4.47 -8.99
N TYR A 411 -21.89 -3.35 -9.56
CA TYR A 411 -22.69 -2.48 -10.44
C TYR A 411 -22.50 -2.79 -11.92
N SER A 412 -21.72 -3.83 -12.27
CA SER A 412 -21.56 -4.24 -13.67
C SER A 412 -21.02 -3.13 -14.58
N ASP A 413 -20.14 -2.27 -14.09
CA ASP A 413 -19.55 -1.16 -14.84
C ASP A 413 -18.33 -1.56 -15.69
N PHE A 414 -17.67 -2.68 -15.36
CA PHE A 414 -16.43 -3.13 -15.98
C PHE A 414 -16.64 -4.33 -16.90
N VAL A 415 -15.91 -4.37 -18.01
CA VAL A 415 -15.76 -5.57 -18.83
C VAL A 415 -14.88 -6.56 -18.07
N HIS A 416 -13.75 -6.08 -17.55
CA HIS A 416 -12.83 -6.85 -16.71
C HIS A 416 -11.81 -5.94 -16.00
N GLY A 417 -11.26 -6.42 -14.89
CA GLY A 417 -10.10 -5.83 -14.23
C GLY A 417 -8.80 -6.13 -15.00
N ILE A 418 -7.84 -5.19 -14.94
CA ILE A 418 -6.54 -5.32 -15.63
C ILE A 418 -5.39 -4.94 -14.70
N TYR A 419 -4.20 -5.46 -14.99
CA TYR A 419 -2.96 -5.07 -14.31
C TYR A 419 -1.81 -5.00 -15.30
N GLU A 420 -0.80 -4.19 -14.96
CA GLU A 420 0.43 -4.05 -15.73
C GLU A 420 1.39 -5.21 -15.42
N SER A 421 2.04 -5.73 -16.45
CA SER A 421 2.97 -6.86 -16.42
C SER A 421 3.98 -6.66 -17.57
N ASN A 422 5.24 -6.38 -17.22
CA ASN A 422 6.36 -6.22 -18.15
C ASN A 422 6.14 -5.21 -19.29
N GLY A 423 5.63 -4.01 -18.98
CA GLY A 423 5.38 -2.96 -19.96
C GLY A 423 4.26 -3.31 -20.94
N SER A 424 3.37 -4.19 -20.53
CA SER A 424 2.14 -4.63 -21.19
C SER A 424 1.03 -4.76 -20.14
N TYR A 425 -0.21 -4.96 -20.56
CA TYR A 425 -1.34 -5.18 -19.67
C TYR A 425 -1.93 -6.56 -19.86
N LYS A 426 -2.42 -7.15 -18.76
CA LYS A 426 -3.09 -8.45 -18.73
C LYS A 426 -4.46 -8.31 -18.08
N VAL A 427 -5.40 -9.12 -18.55
CA VAL A 427 -6.73 -9.28 -17.92
C VAL A 427 -6.58 -10.15 -16.66
N LEU A 428 -7.24 -9.77 -15.55
CA LEU A 428 -7.21 -10.58 -14.33
C LEU A 428 -7.95 -11.92 -14.50
N GLY A 429 -9.08 -11.91 -15.22
CA GLY A 429 -9.84 -13.13 -15.56
C GLY A 429 -10.53 -13.81 -14.38
N LEU A 430 -10.63 -13.15 -13.23
CA LEU A 430 -11.33 -13.65 -12.04
C LEU A 430 -12.68 -12.97 -11.87
N THR A 431 -13.66 -13.73 -11.40
CA THR A 431 -15.00 -13.27 -11.06
C THR A 431 -15.37 -13.67 -9.63
N ASP A 432 -16.33 -13.00 -9.02
CA ASP A 432 -16.93 -13.52 -7.79
C ASP A 432 -17.69 -14.83 -8.07
N ALA A 433 -17.85 -15.66 -7.03
CA ALA A 433 -18.41 -17.00 -7.17
C ALA A 433 -19.94 -17.04 -7.24
N ASP A 434 -20.62 -16.00 -6.74
CA ASP A 434 -22.07 -16.00 -6.59
C ASP A 434 -22.77 -15.50 -7.86
N TRP A 435 -22.31 -14.35 -8.38
CA TRP A 435 -22.94 -13.64 -9.49
C TRP A 435 -22.07 -13.54 -10.74
N GLY A 436 -20.78 -13.92 -10.65
CA GLY A 436 -19.86 -13.86 -11.77
C GLY A 436 -19.45 -12.44 -12.16
N TYR A 437 -19.60 -11.45 -11.27
CA TYR A 437 -19.09 -10.10 -11.50
C TYR A 437 -17.56 -10.12 -11.56
N PRO A 438 -16.96 -9.34 -12.49
CA PRO A 438 -15.51 -9.29 -12.60
C PRO A 438 -14.90 -8.73 -11.32
N LEU A 439 -13.77 -9.31 -10.91
CA LEU A 439 -12.92 -8.76 -9.87
C LEU A 439 -11.96 -7.73 -10.47
N ILE A 440 -11.87 -6.57 -9.83
CA ILE A 440 -11.02 -5.45 -10.25
C ILE A 440 -9.78 -5.41 -9.35
N PRO A 441 -8.57 -5.63 -9.90
CA PRO A 441 -7.34 -5.58 -9.12
C PRO A 441 -6.94 -4.13 -8.86
N VAL A 442 -7.14 -3.67 -7.62
CA VAL A 442 -6.86 -2.29 -7.23
C VAL A 442 -5.62 -2.25 -6.34
N PRO A 443 -4.52 -1.61 -6.77
CA PRO A 443 -3.29 -1.57 -5.99
C PRO A 443 -3.38 -0.59 -4.82
N SER A 444 -2.52 -0.79 -3.82
CA SER A 444 -2.34 0.17 -2.73
C SER A 444 -1.79 1.49 -3.26
N ARG A 445 -2.34 2.61 -2.76
CA ARG A 445 -1.81 3.95 -3.06
C ARG A 445 -0.39 4.15 -2.53
N LEU A 446 0.03 3.36 -1.53
CA LEU A 446 1.37 3.42 -0.91
C LEU A 446 2.51 3.04 -1.86
N TYR A 447 2.21 2.42 -3.00
CA TYR A 447 3.23 2.19 -4.03
C TYR A 447 3.72 3.49 -4.66
N SER A 448 2.97 4.58 -4.51
CA SER A 448 3.25 5.91 -5.05
C SER A 448 4.10 6.71 -4.06
N GLY A 449 5.40 6.84 -4.36
CA GLY A 449 6.36 7.59 -3.55
C GLY A 449 6.71 8.95 -4.13
N ALA A 450 7.64 9.66 -3.49
CA ALA A 450 8.21 10.88 -4.05
C ALA A 450 8.85 10.58 -5.43
N GLY A 451 8.47 11.35 -6.45
CA GLY A 451 8.96 11.18 -7.83
C GLY A 451 8.10 10.30 -8.75
N SER A 452 6.96 9.76 -8.30
CA SER A 452 6.11 8.86 -9.10
C SER A 452 5.17 9.55 -10.12
N GLY A 453 5.29 10.85 -10.34
CA GLY A 453 4.44 11.63 -11.24
C GLY A 453 3.21 12.26 -10.56
N PRO A 454 2.55 13.25 -11.20
CA PRO A 454 1.48 14.03 -10.59
C PRO A 454 0.14 13.29 -10.45
N LEU A 455 -0.04 12.16 -11.14
CA LEU A 455 -1.21 11.27 -11.02
C LEU A 455 -0.92 10.02 -10.18
N ALA A 456 0.25 9.97 -9.51
CA ALA A 456 0.62 8.82 -8.70
C ALA A 456 -0.43 8.51 -7.63
N GLY A 457 -0.89 7.26 -7.60
CA GLY A 457 -1.88 6.75 -6.65
C GLY A 457 -3.33 7.03 -7.06
N LYS A 458 -3.57 7.77 -8.14
CA LYS A 458 -4.89 7.89 -8.76
C LYS A 458 -5.20 6.61 -9.53
N ARG A 459 -6.43 6.13 -9.39
CA ARG A 459 -6.95 4.90 -10.02
C ARG A 459 -7.94 5.27 -11.11
N ILE A 460 -7.71 4.74 -12.30
CA ILE A 460 -8.40 5.14 -13.53
C ILE A 460 -9.08 3.93 -14.17
N GLY A 461 -10.35 4.08 -14.50
CA GLY A 461 -11.08 3.17 -15.39
C GLY A 461 -11.01 3.70 -16.82
N VAL A 462 -10.94 2.81 -17.81
CA VAL A 462 -10.84 3.22 -19.22
C VAL A 462 -11.91 2.51 -20.04
N LYS A 463 -12.76 3.27 -20.72
CA LYS A 463 -13.78 2.73 -21.63
C LYS A 463 -13.18 1.74 -22.63
N ASP A 464 -13.89 0.66 -22.90
CA ASP A 464 -13.38 -0.46 -23.72
C ASP A 464 -13.38 -0.21 -25.24
N ILE A 465 -13.01 1.01 -25.62
CA ILE A 465 -12.73 1.43 -27.00
C ILE A 465 -11.31 1.97 -27.17
N TYR A 466 -10.59 2.14 -26.07
CA TYR A 466 -9.19 2.56 -26.06
C TYR A 466 -8.31 1.33 -26.02
N ASP A 467 -7.37 1.26 -26.95
CA ASP A 467 -6.37 0.21 -27.02
C ASP A 467 -5.33 0.38 -25.92
N MET A 468 -4.95 -0.75 -25.35
CA MET A 468 -3.92 -0.86 -24.34
C MET A 468 -3.06 -2.06 -24.70
N LYS A 469 -1.75 -1.88 -24.72
CA LYS A 469 -0.81 -2.91 -25.13
C LYS A 469 -1.03 -4.21 -24.34
N GLY A 470 -1.16 -5.33 -25.03
CA GLY A 470 -1.43 -6.67 -24.46
C GLY A 470 -2.89 -6.97 -24.15
N LEU A 471 -3.81 -6.02 -24.39
CA LEU A 471 -5.24 -6.24 -24.22
C LEU A 471 -5.96 -6.23 -25.56
N ARG A 472 -7.04 -7.01 -25.65
CA ARG A 472 -7.99 -6.93 -26.76
C ARG A 472 -9.17 -6.05 -26.35
N SER A 473 -9.41 -4.97 -27.09
CA SER A 473 -10.60 -4.12 -26.91
C SER A 473 -11.83 -4.81 -27.52
N THR A 474 -12.88 -5.03 -26.73
CA THR A 474 -14.08 -5.74 -27.19
C THR A 474 -15.06 -4.82 -27.92
N LEU A 475 -14.99 -3.51 -27.65
CA LEU A 475 -15.91 -2.49 -28.17
C LEU A 475 -17.39 -2.77 -27.84
N GLY A 476 -17.66 -3.53 -26.78
CA GLY A 476 -19.00 -4.02 -26.45
C GLY A 476 -19.56 -5.03 -27.46
N SER A 477 -18.71 -5.65 -28.30
CA SER A 477 -19.14 -6.56 -29.37
C SER A 477 -18.43 -7.92 -29.31
N LYS A 478 -19.21 -9.00 -29.24
CA LYS A 478 -18.68 -10.36 -29.39
C LYS A 478 -18.17 -10.61 -30.81
N ALA A 479 -18.87 -10.07 -31.82
CA ALA A 479 -18.49 -10.23 -33.21
C ALA A 479 -17.13 -9.59 -33.51
N TRP A 480 -16.89 -8.38 -32.99
CA TRP A 480 -15.59 -7.71 -33.11
C TRP A 480 -14.45 -8.49 -32.44
N THR A 481 -14.73 -9.05 -31.26
CA THR A 481 -13.75 -9.80 -30.47
C THR A 481 -13.27 -11.07 -31.20
N GLN A 482 -14.08 -11.65 -32.09
CA GLN A 482 -13.70 -12.82 -32.88
C GLN A 482 -12.72 -12.51 -34.02
N MET A 483 -12.72 -11.30 -34.56
CA MET A 483 -11.83 -10.93 -35.67
C MET A 483 -10.55 -10.20 -35.22
N THR A 484 -10.49 -9.75 -33.97
CA THR A 484 -9.40 -8.92 -33.46
C THR A 484 -8.46 -9.68 -32.53
N THR A 485 -7.24 -9.14 -32.39
CA THR A 485 -6.17 -9.66 -31.52
C THR A 485 -5.79 -8.62 -30.48
N GLU A 486 -4.84 -8.94 -29.61
CA GLU A 486 -4.33 -8.01 -28.60
C GLU A 486 -3.64 -6.81 -29.27
N ALA A 487 -3.84 -5.63 -28.71
CA ALA A 487 -3.20 -4.42 -29.20
C ALA A 487 -1.68 -4.45 -28.92
N ASN A 488 -0.89 -4.01 -29.90
CA ASN A 488 0.58 -3.94 -29.76
C ASN A 488 1.06 -2.66 -29.05
N THR A 489 0.20 -1.65 -28.96
CA THR A 489 0.49 -0.33 -28.40
C THR A 489 -0.66 0.14 -27.54
N THR A 490 -0.36 0.97 -26.55
CA THR A 490 -1.36 1.72 -25.79
C THR A 490 -1.68 3.02 -26.51
N ALA A 491 -2.96 3.39 -26.59
CA ALA A 491 -3.41 4.65 -27.18
C ALA A 491 -2.64 5.83 -26.53
N PRO A 492 -2.13 6.81 -27.30
CA PRO A 492 -1.31 7.90 -26.75
C PRO A 492 -2.01 8.69 -25.63
N SER A 493 -3.33 8.87 -25.77
CA SER A 493 -4.17 9.48 -24.74
C SER A 493 -4.14 8.71 -23.41
N ILE A 494 -4.13 7.38 -23.43
CA ILE A 494 -4.01 6.56 -22.22
C ILE A 494 -2.56 6.47 -21.75
N GLN A 495 -1.59 6.40 -22.67
CA GLN A 495 -0.17 6.37 -22.34
C GLN A 495 0.24 7.61 -21.54
N ARG A 496 -0.29 8.79 -21.89
CA ARG A 496 -0.07 10.02 -21.11
C ARG A 496 -0.47 9.88 -19.64
N ILE A 497 -1.60 9.24 -19.35
CA ILE A 497 -2.06 9.02 -17.96
C ILE A 497 -1.06 8.13 -17.22
N ILE A 498 -0.58 7.08 -17.88
CA ILE A 498 0.41 6.13 -17.33
C ILE A 498 1.74 6.84 -17.07
N ASP A 499 2.22 7.65 -18.02
CA ASP A 499 3.47 8.41 -17.92
C ASP A 499 3.43 9.44 -16.78
N LEU A 500 2.25 9.97 -16.46
CA LEU A 500 2.02 10.86 -15.33
C LEU A 500 1.88 10.11 -13.98
N GLY A 501 1.99 8.78 -13.98
CA GLY A 501 1.92 7.94 -12.77
C GLY A 501 0.53 7.39 -12.45
N GLY A 502 -0.47 7.63 -13.30
CA GLY A 502 -1.83 7.13 -13.11
C GLY A 502 -1.91 5.61 -13.27
N THR A 503 -2.73 4.95 -12.46
CA THR A 503 -2.90 3.49 -12.51
C THR A 503 -4.23 3.10 -13.14
N VAL A 504 -4.19 2.46 -14.31
CA VAL A 504 -5.39 1.90 -14.95
C VAL A 504 -5.73 0.55 -14.32
N VAL A 505 -6.96 0.39 -13.84
CA VAL A 505 -7.39 -0.79 -13.05
C VAL A 505 -8.38 -1.69 -13.77
N GLY A 506 -9.02 -1.23 -14.84
CA GLY A 506 -9.94 -2.05 -15.62
C GLY A 506 -10.44 -1.39 -16.90
N LYS A 507 -10.95 -2.22 -17.82
CA LYS A 507 -11.68 -1.77 -19.00
C LYS A 507 -13.17 -1.65 -18.65
N GLN A 508 -13.77 -0.51 -18.95
CA GLN A 508 -15.15 -0.17 -18.59
C GLN A 508 -16.11 -0.41 -19.75
N LYS A 509 -17.32 -0.84 -19.44
CA LYS A 509 -18.34 -1.17 -20.43
C LYS A 509 -18.73 0.05 -21.25
N THR A 510 -18.94 -0.21 -22.52
CA THR A 510 -19.50 0.70 -23.51
C THR A 510 -20.69 0.01 -24.18
N SER A 511 -21.64 0.79 -24.69
CA SER A 511 -22.57 0.26 -25.69
C SER A 511 -21.76 -0.20 -26.91
N GLN A 512 -22.32 -1.16 -27.66
CA GLN A 512 -21.66 -1.70 -28.82
C GLN A 512 -21.23 -0.57 -29.77
N PHE A 513 -19.96 -0.57 -30.17
CA PHE A 513 -19.31 0.45 -31.01
C PHE A 513 -19.67 1.90 -30.62
N ALA A 514 -19.76 2.16 -29.31
CA ALA A 514 -20.06 3.46 -28.73
C ALA A 514 -21.39 4.11 -29.18
N SER A 515 -22.39 3.30 -29.59
CA SER A 515 -23.73 3.76 -29.97
C SER A 515 -24.51 4.49 -28.87
N ALA A 516 -25.48 5.32 -29.25
CA ALA A 516 -26.44 5.93 -28.32
C ALA A 516 -27.57 4.95 -27.87
N ALA A 517 -27.29 3.64 -27.85
CA ALA A 517 -28.29 2.61 -27.56
C ALA A 517 -28.84 2.72 -26.13
N HIS A 518 -30.14 2.57 -25.97
CA HIS A 518 -30.78 2.46 -24.67
C HIS A 518 -30.42 1.13 -23.99
N ALA A 519 -30.56 1.06 -22.67
CA ALA A 519 -30.19 -0.11 -21.88
C ALA A 519 -30.83 -1.42 -22.37
N TRP A 520 -32.10 -1.39 -22.77
CA TRP A 520 -32.85 -2.55 -23.27
C TRP A 520 -32.46 -2.99 -24.70
N GLU A 521 -31.55 -2.28 -25.36
CA GLU A 521 -31.07 -2.62 -26.71
C GLU A 521 -29.73 -3.37 -26.69
N TRP A 522 -29.07 -3.46 -25.54
CA TRP A 522 -27.77 -4.11 -25.36
C TRP A 522 -27.96 -5.63 -25.30
N THR A 523 -27.31 -6.36 -26.22
CA THR A 523 -27.46 -7.82 -26.31
C THR A 523 -26.16 -8.60 -26.06
N ASP A 524 -25.01 -7.97 -26.26
CA ASP A 524 -23.71 -8.64 -26.10
C ASP A 524 -23.13 -8.52 -24.68
N VAL A 525 -23.38 -7.41 -24.00
CA VAL A 525 -22.88 -7.14 -22.65
C VAL A 525 -24.02 -6.70 -21.73
N TYR A 526 -23.99 -7.16 -20.48
CA TYR A 526 -24.99 -6.76 -19.48
C TYR A 526 -24.82 -5.27 -19.12
N TYR A 527 -25.91 -4.52 -19.15
CA TYR A 527 -25.93 -3.08 -18.94
C TYR A 527 -25.47 -2.68 -17.52
N PRO A 528 -24.68 -1.60 -17.35
CA PRO A 528 -24.27 -1.11 -16.03
C PRO A 528 -25.44 -0.66 -15.14
N GLN A 529 -25.27 -0.73 -13.83
CA GLN A 529 -26.29 -0.33 -12.86
C GLN A 529 -25.95 1.03 -12.25
N ASN A 530 -26.90 1.97 -12.33
CA ASN A 530 -26.72 3.28 -11.72
C ASN A 530 -26.96 3.18 -10.21
N PRO A 531 -26.00 3.59 -9.35
CA PRO A 531 -26.17 3.55 -7.90
C PRO A 531 -27.14 4.62 -7.37
N ARG A 532 -27.54 5.60 -8.19
CA ARG A 532 -28.38 6.74 -7.80
C ARG A 532 -29.84 6.34 -7.59
N GLY A 533 -30.52 7.10 -6.73
CA GLY A 533 -31.95 6.96 -6.46
C GLY A 533 -32.31 5.55 -6.00
N ASP A 534 -33.23 4.93 -6.73
CA ASP A 534 -33.74 3.58 -6.47
C ASP A 534 -32.88 2.44 -7.02
N GLY A 535 -31.75 2.74 -7.66
CA GLY A 535 -30.88 1.73 -8.25
C GLY A 535 -31.38 1.15 -9.58
N TYR A 536 -32.46 1.69 -10.16
CA TYR A 536 -33.02 1.30 -11.47
C TYR A 536 -32.87 2.39 -12.54
N LEU A 537 -32.29 3.53 -12.18
CA LEU A 537 -31.97 4.59 -13.12
C LEU A 537 -30.99 4.10 -14.21
N SER A 538 -31.10 4.70 -15.38
CA SER A 538 -30.21 4.48 -16.51
C SER A 538 -28.82 5.05 -16.21
N CYS A 539 -27.78 4.47 -16.80
CA CYS A 539 -26.42 5.02 -16.86
C CYS A 539 -26.20 5.86 -18.14
N SER A 540 -27.23 6.02 -18.97
CA SER A 540 -27.12 6.52 -20.34
C SER A 540 -26.09 5.72 -21.17
N ALA A 541 -25.63 6.26 -22.30
CA ALA A 541 -24.72 5.65 -23.24
C ALA A 541 -23.87 6.74 -23.95
N SER A 542 -22.73 6.42 -24.53
CA SER A 542 -22.10 5.09 -24.58
C SER A 542 -21.06 4.86 -23.51
N SER A 543 -20.58 5.88 -22.79
CA SER A 543 -19.62 5.72 -21.69
C SER A 543 -20.30 5.32 -20.37
N ALA A 544 -21.28 4.41 -20.46
CA ALA A 544 -22.16 4.03 -19.35
C ALA A 544 -21.38 3.54 -18.12
N GLY A 545 -20.44 2.61 -18.30
CA GLY A 545 -19.62 2.11 -17.21
C GLY A 545 -18.67 3.17 -16.63
N GLY A 546 -18.24 4.13 -17.44
CA GLY A 546 -17.42 5.25 -16.97
C GLY A 546 -18.17 6.18 -16.02
N GLY A 547 -19.35 6.67 -16.43
CA GLY A 547 -20.16 7.57 -15.61
C GLY A 547 -20.65 6.91 -14.31
N CYS A 548 -21.24 5.71 -14.42
CA CYS A 548 -21.82 5.03 -13.26
C CYS A 548 -20.78 4.52 -12.26
N SER A 549 -19.63 4.01 -12.72
CA SER A 549 -18.56 3.56 -11.80
C SER A 549 -18.03 4.66 -10.89
N ILE A 550 -18.01 5.91 -11.37
CA ILE A 550 -17.56 7.07 -10.57
C ILE A 550 -18.58 7.40 -9.48
N ALA A 551 -19.87 7.21 -9.74
CA ALA A 551 -20.92 7.29 -8.72
C ALA A 551 -20.98 6.04 -7.83
N ALA A 552 -20.46 4.90 -8.26
CA ALA A 552 -20.56 3.62 -7.54
C ALA A 552 -19.40 3.37 -6.58
N TYR A 553 -18.17 3.63 -7.03
CA TYR A 553 -16.97 3.12 -6.38
C TYR A 553 -16.08 4.21 -5.80
N GLN A 554 -16.05 4.31 -4.48
CA GLN A 554 -15.19 5.28 -3.77
C GLN A 554 -13.69 5.04 -4.04
N TRP A 555 -13.31 3.80 -4.34
CA TRP A 555 -11.92 3.43 -4.61
C TRP A 555 -11.43 3.87 -5.99
N LEU A 556 -12.32 4.23 -6.92
CA LEU A 556 -12.01 4.69 -8.28
C LEU A 556 -11.99 6.23 -8.31
N ASP A 557 -10.95 6.84 -8.88
CA ASP A 557 -10.78 8.30 -8.86
C ASP A 557 -11.29 8.97 -10.15
N PHE A 558 -10.97 8.39 -11.30
CA PHE A 558 -11.32 8.92 -12.62
C PHE A 558 -11.77 7.80 -13.57
N ALA A 559 -12.59 8.15 -14.56
CA ALA A 559 -12.96 7.25 -15.64
C ALA A 559 -12.81 7.96 -16.98
N ILE A 560 -12.11 7.33 -17.93
CA ILE A 560 -11.91 7.85 -19.28
C ILE A 560 -12.98 7.29 -20.20
N GLY A 561 -13.65 8.17 -20.93
CA GLY A 561 -14.63 7.80 -21.94
C GLY A 561 -14.46 8.60 -23.23
N SER A 562 -15.48 8.56 -24.08
CA SER A 562 -15.50 9.33 -25.33
C SER A 562 -16.86 9.97 -25.55
N ASP A 563 -16.87 11.13 -26.22
CA ASP A 563 -18.06 11.86 -26.62
C ASP A 563 -18.01 12.16 -28.12
N THR A 564 -18.93 11.56 -28.88
CA THR A 564 -19.18 11.90 -30.28
C THR A 564 -20.43 12.77 -30.37
N GLY A 565 -21.57 12.27 -29.89
CA GLY A 565 -22.84 12.99 -29.84
C GLY A 565 -23.17 13.52 -28.45
N GLN A 566 -23.14 12.66 -27.42
CA GLN A 566 -23.41 13.03 -26.00
C GLN A 566 -22.82 12.06 -24.96
N SER A 567 -21.88 11.21 -25.40
CA SER A 567 -21.51 9.98 -24.68
C SER A 567 -20.62 10.16 -23.46
N MET A 568 -20.18 11.38 -23.14
CA MET A 568 -19.63 11.75 -21.83
C MET A 568 -20.66 12.54 -21.03
N ARG A 569 -21.23 13.56 -21.67
CA ARG A 569 -22.09 14.54 -21.00
C ARG A 569 -23.37 13.92 -20.44
N GLN A 570 -24.00 12.99 -21.16
CA GLN A 570 -25.24 12.37 -20.72
C GLN A 570 -25.03 11.32 -19.62
N PRO A 571 -24.04 10.40 -19.70
CA PRO A 571 -23.68 9.56 -18.55
C PRO A 571 -23.27 10.36 -17.31
N ALA A 572 -22.61 11.52 -17.46
CA ALA A 572 -22.29 12.41 -16.33
C ALA A 572 -23.57 12.97 -15.68
N ALA A 573 -24.53 13.43 -16.50
CA ALA A 573 -25.81 13.95 -16.02
C ALA A 573 -26.59 12.90 -15.23
N PHE A 574 -26.69 11.68 -15.78
CA PHE A 574 -27.46 10.58 -15.19
C PHE A 574 -26.82 10.02 -13.91
N SER A 575 -25.49 9.99 -13.84
CA SER A 575 -24.75 9.57 -12.65
C SER A 575 -24.56 10.69 -11.62
N GLY A 576 -24.91 11.93 -11.96
CA GLY A 576 -24.63 13.10 -11.12
C GLY A 576 -23.14 13.29 -10.86
N THR A 577 -22.30 13.10 -11.87
CA THR A 577 -20.85 13.25 -11.79
C THR A 577 -20.37 14.40 -12.67
N TYR A 578 -19.14 14.87 -12.43
CA TYR A 578 -18.49 15.81 -13.34
C TYR A 578 -18.01 15.05 -14.57
N GLY A 579 -18.21 15.60 -15.77
CA GLY A 579 -17.73 15.00 -17.00
C GLY A 579 -17.65 16.01 -18.15
N ASN A 580 -16.64 15.88 -19.01
CA ASN A 580 -16.42 16.83 -20.10
C ASN A 580 -16.39 16.17 -21.48
N ARG A 581 -16.94 16.91 -22.44
CA ARG A 581 -16.53 16.90 -23.83
C ARG A 581 -15.55 18.07 -24.02
N PRO A 582 -14.24 17.82 -24.23
CA PRO A 582 -13.33 18.91 -24.56
C PRO A 582 -13.60 19.47 -25.95
N SER A 583 -13.01 20.63 -26.26
CA SER A 583 -12.96 21.15 -27.62
C SER A 583 -12.44 20.11 -28.59
N GLN A 584 -13.03 20.10 -29.78
CA GLN A 584 -12.58 19.16 -30.77
C GLN A 584 -11.16 19.48 -31.26
N GLY A 585 -10.32 18.44 -31.24
CA GLY A 585 -8.92 18.51 -31.59
C GLY A 585 -7.98 18.58 -30.39
N LEU A 586 -8.50 18.66 -29.15
CA LEU A 586 -7.67 18.79 -27.94
C LEU A 586 -6.84 17.53 -27.62
N MET A 587 -7.19 16.37 -28.18
CA MET A 587 -6.53 15.10 -27.86
C MET A 587 -6.56 14.15 -29.06
N VAL A 588 -5.41 13.57 -29.40
CA VAL A 588 -5.26 12.53 -30.42
C VAL A 588 -5.98 11.26 -29.99
N LEU A 589 -6.68 10.63 -30.94
CA LEU A 589 -7.50 9.44 -30.72
C LEU A 589 -6.97 8.23 -31.49
N ASP A 590 -5.67 8.21 -31.76
CA ASP A 590 -4.99 7.03 -32.28
C ASP A 590 -5.11 5.86 -31.28
N GLY A 591 -5.43 4.67 -31.79
CA GLY A 591 -5.73 3.51 -30.93
C GLY A 591 -7.05 3.65 -30.16
N VAL A 592 -7.97 4.51 -30.60
CA VAL A 592 -9.33 4.60 -30.08
C VAL A 592 -10.29 4.26 -31.21
N MET A 593 -11.25 3.37 -30.98
CA MET A 593 -12.21 3.03 -32.04
C MET A 593 -13.01 4.28 -32.46
N PRO A 594 -12.98 4.65 -33.76
CA PRO A 594 -13.64 5.85 -34.22
C PRO A 594 -15.11 5.60 -34.50
N ILE A 595 -15.96 6.49 -33.99
CA ILE A 595 -17.24 6.77 -34.64
C ILE A 595 -16.98 7.77 -35.77
N SER A 596 -16.32 8.88 -35.44
CA SER A 596 -16.01 9.96 -36.36
C SER A 596 -14.71 10.68 -35.99
N TYR A 597 -13.71 10.63 -36.88
CA TYR A 597 -12.55 11.53 -36.77
C TYR A 597 -12.99 13.00 -36.72
N GLY A 598 -14.11 13.30 -37.39
CA GLY A 598 -14.76 14.59 -37.45
C GLY A 598 -15.59 14.97 -36.23
N ALA A 599 -15.80 14.15 -35.21
CA ALA A 599 -16.58 14.57 -34.03
C ALA A 599 -16.17 13.97 -32.69
N ASP A 600 -15.32 12.94 -32.69
CA ASP A 600 -14.93 12.22 -31.49
C ASP A 600 -14.01 13.05 -30.59
N THR A 601 -14.24 12.96 -29.28
CA THR A 601 -13.41 13.59 -28.24
C THR A 601 -13.20 12.61 -27.08
N GLY A 602 -12.04 12.70 -26.42
CA GLY A 602 -11.72 11.93 -25.21
C GLY A 602 -11.99 12.75 -23.94
N GLY A 603 -12.86 12.25 -23.07
CA GLY A 603 -13.31 12.95 -21.86
C GLY A 603 -12.99 12.19 -20.57
N VAL A 604 -13.07 12.89 -19.43
CA VAL A 604 -12.85 12.31 -18.10
C VAL A 604 -14.04 12.58 -17.17
N PHE A 605 -14.47 11.55 -16.45
CA PHE A 605 -15.41 11.63 -15.34
C PHE A 605 -14.69 11.75 -14.01
N ALA A 606 -15.27 12.51 -13.07
CA ALA A 606 -14.74 12.70 -11.72
C ALA A 606 -15.84 13.02 -10.70
N ARG A 607 -15.52 12.88 -9.41
CA ARG A 607 -16.41 13.31 -8.30
C ARG A 607 -16.06 14.67 -7.71
N ASP A 608 -14.78 15.00 -7.70
CA ASP A 608 -14.27 16.22 -7.09
C ASP A 608 -13.89 17.21 -8.20
N PRO A 609 -14.48 18.42 -8.23
CA PRO A 609 -14.22 19.39 -9.29
C PRO A 609 -12.78 19.92 -9.32
N GLN A 610 -12.07 20.00 -8.18
CA GLN A 610 -10.67 20.44 -8.17
C GLN A 610 -9.75 19.35 -8.72
N ASP A 611 -9.96 18.10 -8.26
CA ASP A 611 -9.23 16.94 -8.76
C ASP A 611 -9.50 16.72 -10.26
N TRP A 612 -10.73 16.97 -10.71
CA TRP A 612 -11.12 16.93 -12.12
C TRP A 612 -10.37 17.95 -12.97
N VAL A 613 -10.38 19.23 -12.57
CA VAL A 613 -9.64 20.31 -13.24
C VAL A 613 -8.15 19.96 -13.32
N ARG A 614 -7.56 19.53 -12.20
CA ARG A 614 -6.15 19.16 -12.14
C ARG A 614 -5.81 17.99 -13.05
N PHE A 615 -6.63 16.94 -13.06
CA PHE A 615 -6.43 15.80 -13.94
C PHE A 615 -6.51 16.22 -15.41
N ALA A 616 -7.57 16.94 -15.78
CA ALA A 616 -7.82 17.35 -17.16
C ALA A 616 -6.67 18.21 -17.72
N LYS A 617 -6.19 19.19 -16.95
CA LYS A 617 -5.07 20.05 -17.37
C LYS A 617 -3.73 19.32 -17.52
N LEU A 618 -3.51 18.25 -16.76
CA LEU A 618 -2.32 17.40 -16.94
C LEU A 618 -2.45 16.48 -18.15
N TRP A 619 -3.66 16.01 -18.41
CA TRP A 619 -3.97 15.05 -19.46
C TRP A 619 -4.00 15.69 -20.85
N TYR A 620 -4.66 16.84 -21.00
CA TYR A 620 -4.75 17.62 -22.25
C TYR A 620 -3.45 18.38 -22.53
N ASP A 621 -2.44 17.64 -22.97
CA ASP A 621 -1.13 18.18 -23.31
C ASP A 621 -1.11 18.70 -24.77
N PRO A 622 -0.54 19.88 -25.05
CA PRO A 622 -0.43 20.41 -26.41
C PRO A 622 0.25 19.46 -27.41
N SER A 623 1.17 18.60 -26.96
CA SER A 623 1.82 17.60 -27.82
C SER A 623 0.86 16.50 -28.33
N LEU A 624 -0.35 16.41 -27.75
CA LEU A 624 -1.38 15.46 -28.11
C LEU A 624 -2.52 16.10 -28.89
N HIS A 625 -2.44 17.37 -29.32
CA HIS A 625 -3.48 17.96 -30.16
C HIS A 625 -3.58 17.22 -31.51
N GLN A 626 -4.81 17.02 -31.99
CA GLN A 626 -5.06 16.41 -33.30
C GLN A 626 -4.70 17.37 -34.43
N ASP A 627 -4.31 16.80 -35.57
CA ASP A 627 -4.22 17.55 -36.81
C ASP A 627 -5.60 18.07 -37.23
N SER A 628 -5.68 19.37 -37.47
CA SER A 628 -6.86 20.07 -38.01
C SER A 628 -7.41 19.45 -39.30
N SER A 629 -6.56 18.79 -40.11
CA SER A 629 -6.99 18.12 -41.35
C SER A 629 -7.96 16.97 -41.12
N LEU A 630 -7.98 16.37 -39.91
CA LEU A 630 -8.82 15.22 -39.59
C LEU A 630 -10.23 15.60 -39.16
N ASN A 631 -10.42 16.81 -38.62
CA ASN A 631 -11.69 17.26 -38.08
C ASN A 631 -12.37 18.36 -38.91
N GLY A 632 -11.65 18.97 -39.85
CA GLY A 632 -12.18 20.00 -40.73
C GLY A 632 -12.32 21.37 -40.06
N LEU A 633 -11.85 21.55 -38.82
CA LEU A 633 -11.88 22.82 -38.09
C LEU A 633 -10.52 23.54 -38.17
N PRO A 634 -10.43 24.84 -37.87
CA PRO A 634 -9.16 25.56 -37.78
C PRO A 634 -8.20 24.99 -36.71
N GLU A 635 -6.93 25.38 -36.79
CA GLU A 635 -5.92 25.05 -35.76
C GLU A 635 -6.42 25.46 -34.36
N LEU A 636 -6.09 24.64 -33.35
CA LEU A 636 -6.64 24.77 -32.01
C LEU A 636 -5.72 25.62 -31.12
N GLU A 637 -6.21 26.78 -30.68
CA GLU A 637 -5.58 27.60 -29.65
C GLU A 637 -6.27 27.36 -28.29
N VAL A 638 -5.48 27.09 -27.24
CA VAL A 638 -6.00 26.71 -25.92
C VAL A 638 -5.41 27.62 -24.82
N PRO A 639 -5.94 28.84 -24.63
CA PRO A 639 -5.42 29.74 -23.60
C PRO A 639 -5.72 29.23 -22.18
N ASP A 640 -4.71 29.27 -21.30
CA ASP A 640 -4.89 29.06 -19.86
C ASP A 640 -4.90 30.41 -19.13
N SER A 641 -6.09 30.99 -18.96
CA SER A 641 -6.24 32.27 -18.26
C SER A 641 -7.44 32.26 -17.31
N ARG A 642 -7.44 33.20 -16.35
CA ARG A 642 -8.60 33.47 -15.47
C ARG A 642 -9.45 34.64 -15.95
N ALA A 643 -9.38 34.97 -17.23
CA ALA A 643 -10.29 35.96 -17.81
C ALA A 643 -11.60 35.26 -18.15
N PHE A 644 -12.53 35.29 -17.20
CA PHE A 644 -13.77 34.55 -17.28
C PHE A 644 -14.81 35.21 -18.20
N PRO A 645 -15.73 34.43 -18.79
CA PRO A 645 -16.91 34.94 -19.48
C PRO A 645 -17.70 35.94 -18.62
N LYS A 646 -18.43 36.85 -19.26
CA LYS A 646 -19.26 37.88 -18.59
C LYS A 646 -20.76 37.66 -18.77
N ARG A 647 -21.16 36.78 -19.69
CA ARG A 647 -22.56 36.49 -19.99
C ARG A 647 -22.88 35.00 -19.91
N ILE A 648 -24.08 34.69 -19.46
CA ILE A 648 -24.68 33.36 -19.55
C ILE A 648 -25.77 33.43 -20.63
N LEU A 649 -25.64 32.63 -21.68
CA LEU A 649 -26.73 32.41 -22.64
C LEU A 649 -27.67 31.35 -22.09
N TYR A 650 -28.94 31.73 -21.93
CA TYR A 650 -30.02 30.89 -21.41
C TYR A 650 -30.96 30.49 -22.57
N PRO A 651 -30.88 29.25 -23.08
CA PRO A 651 -31.71 28.73 -24.16
C PRO A 651 -33.17 28.56 -23.73
N THR A 652 -34.07 29.42 -24.20
CA THR A 652 -35.50 29.37 -23.85
C THR A 652 -36.26 28.25 -24.54
N ASP A 653 -35.66 27.64 -25.57
CA ASP A 653 -36.16 26.46 -26.27
C ASP A 653 -35.73 25.14 -25.62
N HIS A 654 -34.92 25.18 -24.55
CA HIS A 654 -34.45 24.00 -23.79
C HIS A 654 -34.73 24.07 -22.28
N LEU A 655 -34.98 25.27 -21.76
CA LEU A 655 -35.27 25.53 -20.35
C LEU A 655 -36.62 26.24 -20.23
N PRO A 656 -37.42 26.03 -19.17
CA PRO A 656 -37.05 25.50 -17.85
C PRO A 656 -36.90 23.98 -17.79
N LEU A 657 -36.30 23.48 -16.70
CA LEU A 657 -36.23 22.06 -16.37
C LEU A 657 -37.63 21.48 -16.15
N GLN A 658 -37.83 20.22 -16.55
CA GLN A 658 -39.12 19.53 -16.49
C GLN A 658 -39.63 19.33 -15.05
N ASN A 659 -38.74 19.05 -14.10
CA ASN A 659 -39.07 18.94 -12.68
C ASN A 659 -39.00 20.34 -12.02
N PRO A 660 -40.11 20.87 -11.49
CA PRO A 660 -40.12 22.18 -10.82
C PRO A 660 -39.10 22.30 -9.67
N ALA A 661 -38.87 21.22 -8.91
CA ALA A 661 -37.87 21.24 -7.84
C ALA A 661 -36.44 21.29 -8.38
N ALA A 662 -36.18 20.71 -9.55
CA ALA A 662 -34.89 20.84 -10.22
C ALA A 662 -34.69 22.25 -10.78
N GLU A 663 -35.76 22.87 -11.31
CA GLU A 663 -35.74 24.25 -11.77
C GLU A 663 -35.39 25.23 -10.64
N GLU A 664 -35.90 25.03 -9.43
CA GLU A 664 -35.51 25.82 -8.25
C GLU A 664 -34.01 25.69 -7.92
N VAL A 665 -33.44 24.50 -8.07
CA VAL A 665 -31.99 24.25 -7.91
C VAL A 665 -31.20 25.04 -8.96
N LEU A 666 -31.64 25.03 -10.23
CA LEU A 666 -31.01 25.80 -11.29
C LEU A 666 -31.04 27.31 -10.98
N TRP A 667 -32.18 27.86 -10.57
CA TRP A 667 -32.28 29.28 -10.20
C TRP A 667 -31.38 29.65 -9.04
N SER A 668 -31.29 28.78 -8.01
CA SER A 668 -30.36 28.97 -6.89
C SER A 668 -28.91 29.01 -7.37
N PHE A 669 -28.52 28.09 -8.24
CA PHE A 669 -27.19 28.07 -8.84
C PHE A 669 -26.90 29.36 -9.63
N LEU A 670 -27.79 29.78 -10.53
CA LEU A 670 -27.62 31.00 -11.33
C LEU A 670 -27.54 32.26 -10.45
N ALA A 671 -28.34 32.33 -9.38
CA ALA A 671 -28.29 33.44 -8.43
C ALA A 671 -26.94 33.49 -7.70
N GLN A 672 -26.40 32.33 -7.28
CA GLN A 672 -25.09 32.24 -6.63
C GLN A 672 -23.96 32.62 -7.59
N VAL A 673 -23.96 32.08 -8.82
CA VAL A 673 -22.98 32.41 -9.86
C VAL A 673 -22.99 33.90 -10.17
N ASN A 674 -24.17 34.50 -10.36
CA ASN A 674 -24.28 35.95 -10.58
C ASN A 674 -23.76 36.75 -9.37
N LYS A 675 -24.06 36.32 -8.15
CA LYS A 675 -23.58 36.98 -6.93
C LYS A 675 -22.06 37.00 -6.80
N VAL A 676 -21.38 35.91 -7.15
CA VAL A 676 -19.93 35.77 -6.91
C VAL A 676 -19.07 36.09 -8.14
N MET A 677 -19.60 35.93 -9.36
CA MET A 677 -18.88 36.17 -10.61
C MET A 677 -19.37 37.37 -11.41
N ASN A 678 -20.52 37.97 -11.03
CA ASN A 678 -21.14 39.10 -11.75
C ASN A 678 -21.47 38.79 -13.24
N LEU A 679 -21.86 37.54 -13.51
CA LEU A 679 -22.27 37.04 -14.83
C LEU A 679 -23.72 37.42 -15.14
N THR A 680 -23.98 38.14 -16.24
CA THR A 680 -25.35 38.51 -16.64
C THR A 680 -26.03 37.43 -17.47
N VAL A 681 -27.28 37.07 -17.14
CA VAL A 681 -28.07 36.09 -17.91
C VAL A 681 -28.77 36.76 -19.08
N SER A 682 -28.58 36.22 -20.30
CA SER A 682 -29.19 36.65 -21.55
C SER A 682 -30.01 35.51 -22.14
N LYS A 683 -31.32 35.71 -22.28
CA LYS A 683 -32.21 34.71 -22.89
C LYS A 683 -32.03 34.68 -24.40
N VAL A 684 -31.93 33.48 -24.97
CA VAL A 684 -31.75 33.25 -26.41
C VAL A 684 -32.61 32.06 -26.84
N ASN A 685 -33.14 32.10 -28.06
CA ASN A 685 -33.69 30.90 -28.70
C ASN A 685 -32.55 30.30 -29.54
N ILE A 686 -32.02 29.15 -29.12
CA ILE A 686 -30.81 28.60 -29.73
C ILE A 686 -31.08 28.06 -31.13
N THR A 687 -32.23 27.43 -31.34
CA THR A 687 -32.67 26.96 -32.67
C THR A 687 -32.67 28.12 -33.67
N GLU A 688 -33.37 29.22 -33.35
CA GLU A 688 -33.41 30.41 -34.21
C GLU A 688 -32.03 31.05 -34.38
N THR A 689 -31.21 31.06 -33.33
CA THR A 689 -29.86 31.64 -33.37
C THR A 689 -28.95 30.86 -34.32
N VAL A 690 -29.00 29.52 -34.29
CA VAL A 690 -28.22 28.67 -35.18
C VAL A 690 -28.60 28.95 -36.63
N GLU A 691 -29.89 28.91 -36.95
CA GLU A 691 -30.38 29.13 -38.32
C GLU A 691 -30.04 30.54 -38.83
N ALA A 692 -30.11 31.56 -37.96
CA ALA A 692 -29.76 32.92 -38.32
C ALA A 692 -28.26 33.12 -38.61
N VAL A 693 -27.38 32.46 -37.83
CA VAL A 693 -25.93 32.65 -37.93
C VAL A 693 -25.32 31.81 -39.06
N THR A 694 -25.82 30.60 -39.28
CA THR A 694 -25.36 29.74 -40.38
C THR A 694 -26.05 30.05 -41.71
N GLY A 695 -27.23 30.66 -41.67
CA GLY A 695 -28.09 30.86 -42.84
C GLY A 695 -28.66 29.55 -43.40
N ARG A 696 -28.68 28.48 -42.58
CA ARG A 696 -29.13 27.13 -42.96
C ARG A 696 -30.17 26.62 -41.98
N ASP A 697 -31.12 25.84 -42.49
CA ASP A 697 -32.11 25.15 -41.66
C ASP A 697 -31.42 24.14 -40.72
N LEU A 698 -31.89 24.05 -39.48
CA LEU A 698 -31.31 23.16 -38.48
C LEU A 698 -31.32 21.69 -38.93
N ASP A 699 -32.33 21.25 -39.67
CA ASP A 699 -32.42 19.87 -40.15
C ASP A 699 -31.31 19.55 -41.17
N GLU A 700 -30.85 20.54 -41.95
CA GLU A 700 -29.69 20.36 -42.83
C GLU A 700 -28.38 20.21 -42.05
N ILE A 701 -28.22 20.95 -40.95
CA ILE A 701 -27.08 20.84 -40.05
C ILE A 701 -27.06 19.46 -39.38
N LEU A 702 -28.22 18.98 -38.91
CA LEU A 702 -28.35 17.65 -38.33
C LEU A 702 -28.10 16.54 -39.36
N ALA A 703 -28.52 16.73 -40.61
CA ALA A 703 -28.20 15.81 -41.70
C ALA A 703 -26.69 15.72 -41.96
N ASP A 704 -26.00 16.87 -42.05
CA ASP A 704 -24.53 16.92 -42.17
C ASP A 704 -23.87 16.21 -40.99
N LEU A 705 -24.34 16.46 -39.77
CA LEU A 705 -23.81 15.82 -38.57
C LEU A 705 -23.99 14.29 -38.61
N GLY A 706 -25.14 13.81 -39.07
CA GLY A 706 -25.40 12.39 -39.27
C GLY A 706 -24.44 11.74 -40.28
N THR A 707 -24.14 12.42 -41.39
CA THR A 707 -23.12 11.98 -42.36
C THR A 707 -21.73 11.94 -41.73
N ILE A 708 -21.35 12.98 -40.98
CA ILE A 708 -20.06 13.07 -40.29
C ILE A 708 -19.89 11.96 -39.24
N TRP A 709 -20.94 11.66 -38.46
CA TRP A 709 -20.91 10.62 -37.44
C TRP A 709 -20.78 9.20 -37.99
N THR A 710 -21.38 8.93 -39.14
CA THR A 710 -21.49 7.54 -39.62
C THR A 710 -20.38 7.14 -40.57
N TYR A 711 -19.86 8.07 -41.39
CA TYR A 711 -18.93 7.75 -42.47
C TYR A 711 -17.67 6.99 -42.00
N THR A 712 -17.01 7.47 -40.95
CA THR A 712 -15.75 6.88 -40.47
C THR A 712 -16.00 5.49 -39.88
N GLN A 713 -17.02 5.34 -39.03
CA GLN A 713 -17.37 4.05 -38.45
C GLN A 713 -17.74 3.01 -39.51
N LEU A 714 -18.54 3.40 -40.51
CA LEU A 714 -18.92 2.50 -41.60
C LEU A 714 -17.69 2.02 -42.39
N LYS A 715 -16.74 2.93 -42.64
CA LYS A 715 -15.53 2.64 -43.40
C LYS A 715 -14.52 1.79 -42.62
N VAL A 716 -14.23 2.17 -41.37
CA VAL A 716 -13.11 1.63 -40.59
C VAL A 716 -13.53 0.43 -39.72
N VAL A 717 -14.81 0.37 -39.31
CA VAL A 717 -15.32 -0.65 -38.39
C VAL A 717 -16.29 -1.60 -39.10
N ALA A 718 -17.36 -1.07 -39.72
CA ALA A 718 -18.43 -1.89 -40.28
C ALA A 718 -17.99 -2.71 -41.50
N THR A 719 -17.31 -2.06 -42.46
CA THR A 719 -16.85 -2.70 -43.71
C THR A 719 -15.97 -3.93 -43.45
N PRO A 720 -14.87 -3.85 -42.66
CA PRO A 720 -14.03 -5.02 -42.40
C PRO A 720 -14.76 -6.10 -41.57
N LEU A 721 -15.61 -5.72 -40.61
CA LEU A 721 -16.37 -6.68 -39.81
C LEU A 721 -17.36 -7.47 -40.67
N ILE A 722 -18.11 -6.80 -41.54
CA ILE A 722 -19.05 -7.47 -42.45
C ILE A 722 -18.32 -8.37 -43.45
N ALA A 723 -17.17 -7.92 -43.96
CA ALA A 723 -16.34 -8.75 -44.84
C ALA A 723 -15.85 -10.02 -44.15
N TYR A 724 -15.47 -9.94 -42.87
CA TYR A 724 -15.00 -11.09 -42.08
C TYR A 724 -16.08 -12.17 -41.89
N TYR A 725 -17.34 -11.77 -41.70
CA TYR A 725 -18.45 -12.71 -41.49
C TYR A 725 -19.09 -13.23 -42.77
N SER A 726 -18.72 -12.69 -43.94
CA SER A 726 -19.33 -13.07 -45.22
C SER A 726 -19.22 -14.58 -45.50
N PRO A 727 -20.30 -15.25 -45.95
CA PRO A 727 -21.56 -14.69 -46.45
C PRO A 727 -22.60 -14.36 -45.37
N ASP A 728 -22.33 -14.67 -44.10
CA ASP A 728 -23.21 -14.37 -42.98
C ASP A 728 -23.11 -12.88 -42.56
N PHE A 729 -24.04 -12.44 -41.71
CA PHE A 729 -24.03 -11.11 -41.11
C PHE A 729 -23.64 -11.19 -39.63
N PRO A 730 -22.75 -10.32 -39.12
CA PRO A 730 -22.32 -10.36 -37.72
C PRO A 730 -23.49 -10.19 -36.75
N SER A 731 -23.39 -10.80 -35.58
CA SER A 731 -24.31 -10.54 -34.47
C SER A 731 -24.05 -9.15 -33.92
N LEU A 732 -25.03 -8.26 -34.08
CA LEU A 732 -24.95 -6.84 -33.67
C LEU A 732 -26.12 -6.47 -32.77
N ASP A 733 -26.00 -5.40 -31.99
CA ASP A 733 -27.12 -4.79 -31.28
C ASP A 733 -28.11 -4.15 -32.28
N ARG A 734 -29.37 -3.99 -31.83
CA ARG A 734 -30.48 -3.52 -32.69
C ARG A 734 -30.13 -2.27 -33.53
N PRO A 735 -29.47 -1.21 -32.99
CA PRO A 735 -29.18 -0.01 -33.76
C PRO A 735 -28.31 -0.24 -35.01
N PHE A 736 -27.44 -1.25 -35.00
CA PHE A 736 -26.54 -1.54 -36.13
C PHE A 736 -27.08 -2.58 -37.11
N ARG A 737 -27.92 -3.52 -36.65
CA ARG A 737 -28.50 -4.57 -37.53
C ARG A 737 -29.17 -3.98 -38.78
N THR A 738 -29.88 -2.87 -38.60
CA THR A 738 -30.58 -2.19 -39.69
C THR A 738 -29.64 -1.31 -40.50
N SER A 739 -28.84 -0.48 -39.84
CA SER A 739 -28.03 0.55 -40.50
C SER A 739 -26.84 -0.03 -41.25
N TRP A 740 -26.26 -1.14 -40.80
CA TRP A 740 -25.05 -1.72 -41.40
C TRP A 740 -25.35 -2.81 -42.43
N ARG A 741 -26.60 -3.27 -42.57
CA ARG A 741 -26.94 -4.33 -43.54
C ARG A 741 -26.77 -3.89 -45.00
N ASN A 742 -27.13 -2.64 -45.31
CA ASN A 742 -27.18 -2.12 -46.68
C ASN A 742 -26.61 -0.69 -46.77
N PHE A 743 -25.53 -0.39 -46.05
CA PHE A 743 -24.93 0.94 -46.10
C PHE A 743 -24.16 1.19 -47.40
N THR A 744 -24.02 2.46 -47.76
CA THR A 744 -23.12 2.93 -48.82
C THR A 744 -22.19 3.99 -48.25
N LEU A 745 -20.93 3.99 -48.67
CA LEU A 745 -19.97 5.02 -48.26
C LEU A 745 -20.10 6.25 -49.17
N ASP A 746 -20.62 7.35 -48.63
CA ASP A 746 -20.71 8.63 -49.35
C ASP A 746 -19.52 9.54 -49.03
N VAL A 747 -18.41 9.34 -49.77
CA VAL A 747 -17.18 10.12 -49.60
C VAL A 747 -17.41 11.59 -49.95
N LYS A 748 -18.23 11.85 -50.99
CA LYS A 748 -18.48 13.21 -51.49
C LYS A 748 -19.32 13.98 -50.48
N GLY A 749 -20.46 13.43 -50.06
CA GLY A 749 -21.33 14.04 -49.06
C GLY A 749 -20.62 14.28 -47.74
N HIS A 750 -19.77 13.34 -47.29
CA HIS A 750 -18.94 13.53 -46.10
C HIS A 750 -17.96 14.71 -46.23
N THR A 751 -17.28 14.83 -47.37
CA THR A 751 -16.33 15.95 -47.61
C THR A 751 -17.06 17.29 -47.64
N GLU A 752 -18.19 17.36 -48.35
CA GLU A 752 -19.00 18.57 -48.43
C GLU A 752 -19.62 18.97 -47.08
N ALA A 753 -20.04 17.99 -46.27
CA ALA A 753 -20.54 18.22 -44.91
C ALA A 753 -19.45 18.81 -44.00
N LEU A 754 -18.21 18.32 -44.08
CA LEU A 754 -17.09 18.89 -43.34
C LEU A 754 -16.75 20.32 -43.78
N ASP A 755 -16.83 20.62 -45.07
CA ASP A 755 -16.57 21.97 -45.58
C ASP A 755 -17.65 22.97 -45.16
N ARG A 756 -18.93 22.59 -45.18
CA ARG A 756 -20.03 23.42 -44.66
C ARG A 756 -19.88 23.65 -43.16
N ARG A 757 -19.64 22.57 -42.41
CA ARG A 757 -19.40 22.63 -40.97
C ARG A 757 -18.30 23.62 -40.59
N ARG A 758 -17.21 23.69 -41.36
CA ARG A 758 -16.13 24.65 -41.12
C ARG A 758 -16.66 26.09 -41.14
N GLN A 759 -17.44 26.43 -42.16
CA GLN A 759 -18.03 27.77 -42.32
C GLN A 759 -19.04 28.07 -41.20
N ASP A 760 -19.88 27.09 -40.88
CA ASP A 760 -20.91 27.20 -39.84
C ASP A 760 -20.27 27.36 -38.44
N SER A 761 -19.17 26.64 -38.15
CA SER A 761 -18.38 26.77 -36.92
C SER A 761 -17.68 28.13 -36.81
N ASP A 762 -17.09 28.62 -37.90
CA ASP A 762 -16.47 29.95 -37.93
C ASP A 762 -17.52 31.06 -37.67
N ALA A 763 -18.73 30.92 -38.20
CA ALA A 763 -19.82 31.85 -37.93
C ALA A 763 -20.28 31.77 -36.46
N TRP A 764 -20.49 30.57 -35.94
CA TRP A 764 -20.88 30.33 -34.55
C TRP A 764 -19.90 30.94 -33.54
N HIS A 765 -18.59 30.72 -33.72
CA HIS A 765 -17.54 31.23 -32.83
C HIS A 765 -17.17 32.69 -33.07
N ARG A 766 -17.75 33.34 -34.08
CA ARG A 766 -17.60 34.78 -34.35
C ARG A 766 -18.79 35.60 -33.84
N GLU A 767 -19.99 35.02 -33.86
CA GLU A 767 -21.23 35.77 -33.61
C GLU A 767 -21.93 35.36 -32.31
N VAL A 768 -21.80 34.10 -31.87
CA VAL A 768 -22.50 33.59 -30.68
C VAL A 768 -21.56 33.38 -29.50
N LEU A 769 -20.57 32.49 -29.66
CA LEU A 769 -19.53 32.21 -28.66
C LEU A 769 -18.22 32.89 -29.07
N PHE A 770 -18.24 34.22 -29.18
CA PHE A 770 -17.07 34.98 -29.63
C PHE A 770 -16.06 35.27 -28.52
N ASN A 771 -14.82 35.50 -28.91
CA ASN A 771 -13.77 36.00 -28.02
C ASN A 771 -13.73 37.54 -28.01
N THR A 772 -13.22 38.10 -26.92
CA THR A 772 -12.87 39.51 -26.82
C THR A 772 -11.36 39.65 -26.59
N THR A 773 -10.86 40.88 -26.50
CA THR A 773 -9.47 41.13 -26.08
C THR A 773 -9.21 40.67 -24.65
N GLU A 774 -10.26 40.48 -23.85
CA GLU A 774 -10.16 40.10 -22.44
C GLU A 774 -10.40 38.61 -22.24
N SER A 775 -11.45 38.02 -22.82
CA SER A 775 -11.81 36.62 -22.62
C SER A 775 -11.76 35.81 -23.91
N CYS A 776 -11.32 34.55 -23.83
CA CYS A 776 -11.37 33.64 -24.96
C CYS A 776 -12.83 33.27 -25.34
N SER A 777 -13.79 33.41 -24.43
CA SER A 777 -15.22 33.25 -24.67
C SER A 777 -15.97 34.31 -23.87
N GLU A 778 -16.63 35.26 -24.53
CA GLU A 778 -17.37 36.34 -23.86
C GLU A 778 -18.59 35.80 -23.09
N SER A 779 -19.14 34.70 -23.56
CA SER A 779 -20.30 34.02 -22.99
C SER A 779 -20.02 32.55 -22.72
N ILE A 780 -20.79 32.00 -21.79
CA ILE A 780 -21.04 30.56 -21.68
C ILE A 780 -22.51 30.31 -21.97
N MET A 781 -22.82 29.23 -22.68
CA MET A 781 -24.20 28.76 -22.83
C MET A 781 -24.47 27.64 -21.83
N ILE A 782 -25.64 27.66 -21.21
CA ILE A 782 -26.08 26.60 -20.30
C ILE A 782 -27.29 25.86 -20.84
N TYR A 783 -27.40 24.56 -20.60
CA TYR A 783 -28.59 23.78 -20.92
C TYR A 783 -28.63 22.50 -20.06
N ASP A 784 -29.70 21.73 -20.13
CA ASP A 784 -29.76 20.38 -19.54
C ASP A 784 -29.71 19.32 -20.64
N ILE A 785 -28.76 18.39 -20.53
CA ILE A 785 -28.66 17.22 -21.42
C ILE A 785 -29.42 15.99 -20.89
N GLY A 786 -29.91 16.09 -19.65
CA GLY A 786 -30.66 15.05 -18.97
C GLY A 786 -32.15 15.09 -19.31
N THR A 787 -32.94 14.97 -18.27
CA THR A 787 -34.40 14.77 -18.31
C THR A 787 -35.13 15.86 -17.53
N GLY A 788 -34.48 16.99 -17.30
CA GLY A 788 -35.01 18.10 -16.50
C GLY A 788 -35.17 17.75 -15.03
N GLY A 789 -34.42 16.78 -14.50
CA GLY A 789 -34.54 16.31 -13.11
C GLY A 789 -35.66 15.29 -12.86
N LEU A 790 -36.19 14.66 -13.92
CA LEU A 790 -37.09 13.51 -13.83
C LEU A 790 -36.31 12.18 -13.93
N PRO A 791 -36.73 11.09 -13.26
CA PRO A 791 -36.08 9.80 -13.40
C PRO A 791 -36.18 9.25 -14.83
N SER A 792 -35.09 8.61 -15.27
CA SER A 792 -35.04 7.81 -16.49
C SER A 792 -34.45 6.44 -16.17
N PHE A 793 -35.14 5.39 -16.58
CA PHE A 793 -34.90 4.03 -16.13
C PHE A 793 -34.21 3.18 -17.18
N ARG A 794 -33.49 2.14 -16.75
CA ARG A 794 -32.90 1.13 -17.64
C ARG A 794 -33.92 0.17 -18.26
N GLU A 795 -35.15 0.16 -17.77
CA GLU A 795 -36.26 -0.63 -18.32
C GLU A 795 -37.17 0.28 -19.14
N ALA A 796 -37.57 -0.18 -20.34
CA ALA A 796 -38.35 0.63 -21.26
C ALA A 796 -39.69 1.03 -20.66
N GLU A 797 -40.40 0.06 -20.09
CA GLU A 797 -41.77 0.21 -19.56
C GLU A 797 -41.82 1.17 -18.36
N LEU A 798 -40.76 1.22 -17.55
CA LEU A 798 -40.71 2.13 -16.39
C LEU A 798 -40.68 3.60 -16.83
N ASN A 799 -40.16 3.90 -18.02
CA ASN A 799 -40.16 5.26 -18.57
C ASN A 799 -41.54 5.71 -19.06
N GLU A 800 -42.54 4.82 -19.10
CA GLU A 800 -43.95 5.17 -19.35
C GLU A 800 -44.68 5.60 -18.07
N SER A 801 -44.03 5.48 -16.91
CA SER A 801 -44.60 5.88 -15.63
C SER A 801 -44.83 7.39 -15.52
N PRO A 802 -45.89 7.84 -14.83
CA PRO A 802 -46.08 9.26 -14.54
C PRO A 802 -44.87 9.86 -13.80
N GLY A 803 -44.32 10.95 -14.34
CA GLY A 803 -43.16 11.62 -13.76
C GLY A 803 -41.80 11.04 -14.16
N ALA A 804 -41.75 10.04 -15.04
CA ALA A 804 -40.52 9.63 -15.72
C ALA A 804 -40.35 10.38 -17.05
N ALA A 805 -39.12 10.45 -17.56
CA ALA A 805 -38.83 10.99 -18.88
C ALA A 805 -37.69 10.25 -19.56
N LEU A 806 -37.72 10.24 -20.90
CA LEU A 806 -36.56 9.89 -21.70
C LEU A 806 -35.83 11.17 -22.12
N PRO A 807 -34.50 11.17 -22.16
CA PRO A 807 -33.78 12.31 -22.68
C PRO A 807 -33.92 12.37 -24.20
N ASP A 808 -33.71 13.56 -24.76
CA ASP A 808 -33.64 13.70 -26.21
C ASP A 808 -32.45 12.94 -26.80
N GLY A 809 -32.67 12.37 -27.98
CA GLY A 809 -31.61 11.77 -28.77
C GLY A 809 -30.66 12.85 -29.33
N PRO A 810 -29.38 12.53 -29.57
CA PRO A 810 -28.40 13.51 -30.05
C PRO A 810 -28.66 13.99 -31.49
N GLY A 811 -29.63 13.41 -32.19
CA GLY A 811 -30.07 13.86 -33.53
C GLY A 811 -31.47 14.47 -33.52
N ALA A 812 -32.07 14.68 -32.35
CA ALA A 812 -33.39 15.30 -32.25
C ALA A 812 -33.28 16.78 -32.64
N ARG A 813 -34.26 17.26 -33.41
CA ARG A 813 -34.36 18.68 -33.75
C ARG A 813 -34.51 19.49 -32.47
N GLY A 814 -33.63 20.47 -32.28
CA GLY A 814 -33.60 21.27 -31.06
C GLY A 814 -32.91 20.59 -29.88
N ALA A 815 -32.04 19.59 -30.09
CA ALA A 815 -31.17 19.08 -29.02
C ALA A 815 -29.84 19.87 -28.94
N ALA A 816 -29.66 20.68 -27.89
CA ALA A 816 -28.45 21.46 -27.64
C ALA A 816 -27.16 20.61 -27.56
N SER A 817 -27.29 19.32 -27.20
CA SER A 817 -26.14 18.40 -27.13
C SER A 817 -25.42 18.21 -28.46
N SER A 818 -26.14 18.36 -29.57
CA SER A 818 -25.62 18.27 -30.94
C SER A 818 -24.69 19.42 -31.30
N LEU A 819 -24.87 20.59 -30.69
CA LEU A 819 -24.20 21.83 -31.09
C LEU A 819 -22.70 21.78 -30.78
N ALA A 820 -22.31 21.28 -29.61
CA ALA A 820 -20.89 21.10 -29.30
C ALA A 820 -20.24 20.05 -30.21
N SER A 821 -21.02 19.05 -30.68
CA SER A 821 -20.56 18.08 -31.68
C SER A 821 -20.36 18.70 -33.04
N TYR A 822 -21.30 19.52 -33.49
CA TYR A 822 -21.22 20.15 -34.80
C TYR A 822 -20.22 21.31 -34.84
N PHE A 823 -20.24 22.22 -33.87
CA PHE A 823 -19.38 23.40 -33.86
C PHE A 823 -18.00 23.19 -33.22
N GLY A 824 -17.76 22.03 -32.61
CA GLY A 824 -16.48 21.69 -31.99
C GLY A 824 -16.18 22.40 -30.67
N SER A 825 -17.20 23.02 -30.06
CA SER A 825 -17.14 23.72 -28.77
C SER A 825 -16.77 22.79 -27.61
N VAL A 826 -16.22 23.37 -26.55
CA VAL A 826 -16.08 22.69 -25.25
C VAL A 826 -17.41 22.67 -24.52
N ASP A 827 -17.74 21.55 -23.87
CA ASP A 827 -19.02 21.34 -23.18
C ASP A 827 -18.87 20.42 -21.95
N PHE A 828 -19.11 21.00 -20.77
CA PHE A 828 -18.90 20.35 -19.48
C PHE A 828 -20.23 20.11 -18.76
N THR A 829 -20.51 18.86 -18.39
CA THR A 829 -21.62 18.54 -17.48
C THR A 829 -21.15 18.67 -16.04
N ILE A 830 -21.88 19.47 -15.25
CA ILE A 830 -21.62 19.67 -13.83
C ILE A 830 -22.87 19.41 -12.98
N PRO A 831 -22.75 18.69 -11.85
CA PRO A 831 -23.81 18.56 -10.88
C PRO A 831 -23.95 19.83 -10.05
N ILE A 832 -25.17 20.35 -9.94
CA ILE A 832 -25.51 21.59 -9.23
C ILE A 832 -26.47 21.37 -8.05
N GLY A 833 -27.03 20.16 -7.93
CA GLY A 833 -27.86 19.78 -6.79
C GLY A 833 -28.58 18.47 -7.03
N GLN A 834 -29.71 18.30 -6.34
CA GLN A 834 -30.57 17.11 -6.45
C GLN A 834 -32.03 17.49 -6.20
N ALA A 835 -32.96 16.80 -6.85
CA ALA A 835 -34.40 17.04 -6.75
C ALA A 835 -35.11 15.74 -6.34
N PRO A 836 -36.16 15.82 -5.49
CA PRO A 836 -36.92 14.64 -5.11
C PRO A 836 -37.77 14.11 -6.28
N TYR A 837 -37.94 12.80 -6.31
CA TYR A 837 -38.96 12.12 -7.12
C TYR A 837 -39.55 10.95 -6.34
N TYR A 838 -40.81 10.61 -6.60
CA TYR A 838 -41.41 9.40 -6.03
C TYR A 838 -41.04 8.19 -6.88
N SER A 839 -40.33 7.21 -6.32
CA SER A 839 -39.94 6.01 -7.06
C SER A 839 -41.08 5.00 -7.10
N ASN A 840 -41.42 4.55 -8.32
CA ASN A 840 -42.32 3.42 -8.52
C ASN A 840 -41.68 2.06 -8.20
N ILE A 841 -40.37 2.04 -7.89
CA ILE A 841 -39.62 0.84 -7.54
C ILE A 841 -39.53 0.68 -6.02
N THR A 842 -39.10 1.73 -5.31
CA THR A 842 -38.94 1.68 -3.85
C THR A 842 -40.17 2.14 -3.08
N HIS A 843 -41.18 2.70 -3.78
CA HIS A 843 -42.41 3.25 -3.20
C HIS A 843 -42.16 4.30 -2.12
N ARG A 844 -41.11 5.11 -2.29
CA ARG A 844 -40.76 6.24 -1.43
C ARG A 844 -40.12 7.35 -2.26
N GLU A 845 -39.94 8.49 -1.63
CA GLU A 845 -39.18 9.59 -2.21
C GLU A 845 -37.68 9.21 -2.30
N GLU A 846 -37.12 9.37 -3.48
CA GLU A 846 -35.70 9.22 -3.81
C GLU A 846 -35.18 10.53 -4.42
N MET A 847 -33.85 10.63 -4.62
CA MET A 847 -33.22 11.84 -5.15
C MET A 847 -32.69 11.62 -6.57
N MET A 848 -33.06 12.50 -7.49
CA MET A 848 -32.49 12.58 -8.83
C MET A 848 -31.38 13.64 -8.84
N PRO A 849 -30.19 13.36 -9.43
CA PRO A 849 -29.20 14.40 -9.67
C PRO A 849 -29.78 15.54 -10.53
N VAL A 850 -29.44 16.78 -10.19
CA VAL A 850 -29.68 17.95 -11.04
C VAL A 850 -28.33 18.41 -11.56
N THR A 851 -28.17 18.37 -12.88
CA THR A 851 -26.95 18.75 -13.59
C THR A 851 -27.24 19.78 -14.65
N ILE A 852 -26.23 20.56 -15.04
CA ILE A 852 -26.29 21.41 -16.22
C ILE A 852 -25.01 21.27 -17.04
N ASN A 853 -25.13 21.59 -18.32
CA ASN A 853 -24.03 21.72 -19.24
C ASN A 853 -23.55 23.17 -19.28
N MET A 854 -22.24 23.38 -19.35
CA MET A 854 -21.61 24.68 -19.59
C MET A 854 -20.80 24.59 -20.88
N VAL A 855 -21.20 25.36 -21.89
CA VAL A 855 -20.58 25.39 -23.21
C VAL A 855 -19.83 26.70 -23.39
N ALA A 856 -18.59 26.64 -23.85
CA ALA A 856 -17.79 27.81 -24.21
C ALA A 856 -17.23 27.67 -25.63
N ARG A 857 -16.68 28.76 -26.16
CA ARG A 857 -16.00 28.78 -27.46
C ARG A 857 -14.97 27.65 -27.58
N ARG A 858 -14.81 27.10 -28.79
CA ARG A 858 -13.75 26.12 -29.08
C ARG A 858 -12.38 26.69 -28.70
N GLY A 859 -11.59 25.91 -27.96
CA GLY A 859 -10.29 26.29 -27.40
C GLY A 859 -10.34 26.80 -25.95
N CYS A 860 -11.51 27.15 -25.43
CA CYS A 860 -11.62 27.73 -24.08
C CYS A 860 -11.66 26.73 -22.93
N ASP A 861 -11.22 25.50 -23.14
CA ASP A 861 -11.27 24.41 -22.16
C ASP A 861 -10.63 24.79 -20.84
N PHE A 862 -9.41 25.35 -20.87
CA PHE A 862 -8.67 25.69 -19.66
C PHE A 862 -9.25 26.91 -18.94
N VAL A 863 -9.83 27.87 -19.68
CA VAL A 863 -10.60 28.97 -19.08
C VAL A 863 -11.86 28.44 -18.40
N LEU A 864 -12.58 27.50 -19.02
CA LEU A 864 -13.77 26.90 -18.44
C LEU A 864 -13.42 26.05 -17.20
N PHE A 865 -12.34 25.27 -17.23
CA PHE A 865 -11.84 24.57 -16.06
C PHE A 865 -11.41 25.54 -14.94
N ASN A 866 -10.76 26.66 -15.26
CA ASN A 866 -10.44 27.69 -14.28
C ASN A 866 -11.69 28.30 -13.65
N LEU A 867 -12.77 28.46 -14.43
CA LEU A 867 -14.06 28.92 -13.92
C LEU A 867 -14.66 27.89 -12.95
N ILE A 868 -14.60 26.60 -13.27
CA ILE A 868 -15.04 25.52 -12.36
C ILE A 868 -14.23 25.53 -11.05
N GLU A 869 -12.92 25.70 -11.13
CA GLU A 869 -12.05 25.78 -9.95
C GLU A 869 -12.38 27.01 -9.08
N GLU A 870 -12.65 28.16 -9.71
CA GLU A 870 -13.07 29.39 -9.01
C GLU A 870 -14.43 29.20 -8.33
N LEU A 871 -15.43 28.68 -9.05
CA LEU A 871 -16.76 28.39 -8.50
C LEU A 871 -16.70 27.39 -7.34
N THR A 872 -15.77 26.43 -7.38
CA THR A 872 -15.53 25.50 -6.28
C THR A 872 -14.91 26.23 -5.07
N THR A 873 -13.91 27.07 -5.31
CA THR A 873 -13.23 27.86 -4.26
C THR A 873 -14.22 28.79 -3.55
N LEU A 874 -15.19 29.32 -4.28
CA LEU A 874 -16.25 30.19 -3.78
C LEU A 874 -17.43 29.41 -3.15
N GLY A 875 -17.37 28.08 -3.13
CA GLY A 875 -18.38 27.22 -2.50
C GLY A 875 -19.68 27.04 -3.29
N VAL A 876 -19.69 27.39 -4.58
CA VAL A 876 -20.84 27.19 -5.48
C VAL A 876 -20.91 25.74 -5.97
N LEU A 877 -19.75 25.14 -6.24
CA LEU A 877 -19.61 23.73 -6.65
C LEU A 877 -18.88 22.93 -5.58
N GLY A 878 -19.14 21.63 -5.51
CA GLY A 878 -18.61 20.78 -4.45
C GLY A 878 -18.45 19.31 -4.85
N LEU A 879 -17.82 18.55 -3.96
CA LEU A 879 -17.64 17.11 -4.09
C LEU A 879 -19.00 16.39 -4.19
N VAL A 880 -19.14 15.47 -5.14
CA VAL A 880 -20.27 14.53 -5.16
C VAL A 880 -19.90 13.19 -4.51
N THR A 881 -20.87 12.55 -3.88
CA THR A 881 -20.68 11.29 -3.16
C THR A 881 -20.97 10.07 -4.02
N THR A 882 -20.52 8.90 -3.56
CA THR A 882 -20.95 7.61 -4.12
C THR A 882 -22.24 7.12 -3.49
N GLY A 883 -23.00 6.26 -4.19
CA GLY A 883 -24.24 5.65 -3.69
C GLY A 883 -25.50 6.37 -4.17
N SER A 884 -26.61 6.22 -3.44
CA SER A 884 -27.95 6.65 -3.88
C SER A 884 -28.15 8.16 -3.99
N ARG A 885 -27.33 8.98 -3.32
CA ARG A 885 -27.43 10.44 -3.35
C ARG A 885 -26.17 11.09 -3.91
N THR A 886 -26.37 12.13 -4.71
CA THR A 886 -25.30 12.94 -5.31
C THR A 886 -24.60 13.81 -4.27
N PHE A 887 -25.38 14.38 -3.34
CA PHE A 887 -24.91 15.23 -2.25
C PHE A 887 -25.44 14.71 -0.90
N VAL A 888 -24.63 14.88 0.16
CA VAL A 888 -24.95 14.46 1.55
C VAL A 888 -25.82 15.48 2.24
#